data_AF-A0A1M5QQF5-F1
#
_entry.id   AF-A0A1M5QQF5-F1
#
_cell.length_a   1.000
_cell.length_b   1.000
_cell.length_c   1.000
_cell.angle_alpha   90.00
_cell.angle_beta   90.00
_cell.angle_gamma   90.00
#
_symmetry.space_group_name_H-M   'P 1'
#
loop_
_entity.id
_entity.type
_entity.pdbx_description
1 polymer ?
#
loop_
_entity_poly.entity_id
_entity_poly.type
_entity_poly.pdbx_seq_one_letter_code
_entity_poly.pdbx_strand_id
1 'polypeptide(L)'
;MKFVKSAAIAACGLAMFGLAGVFTGCSDSDSSSDAVAAGSSDVQSFDVASCNSDIDAGSVYALEQNKEGLVEYFKALSDGDLQGAQQKGASVKSSYGNILAGNPANCEAQVGYALASIANIVNNDGLKALIDTLRGNGTIETGDNYSLYKISSEQTAQVVVGSRALAKEASGKSVIVRVQDAIGENLLPVTDTAITYLTNVVRNGNVTIQYNGGSRPVELDNGEFAPALGALYLMRALLVGVASVNVDITENGSFRWIETLDSMDISNYKTNPGVKKLLSLMDADNSFGTIKDNWAEAYGAIPNMLDSAITYVQLGLQYGINEAANGLATQMNDVYVVGNDEDADVSVSDLQMVIDSLNFFKNALHGDMEFKLGERSIVVNLGKFFKITNFKKYLPYYKIVDPADWYKDLPGSFWEEGLDGNSFGASELEFMAENNVASTSGPIDSRSAYIVDKKYYFDDEAADGLMVMVYGYLGSYTYADAAYDVVANGCDVTLSLMDYYVPSYYEMKDSLILKKYAYTISPEFCKVEDGVVKFLKTRGSTRPNMFYFTDAKGNKTASVIELDNFDSVEELKQVIIFPDVTFGGVFPKMTTDELWDWVGAFMEDDDYDDDDYYYDYYQSGYDESYGYDYDYDY
;
A
#
# COMPACT_ATOMS: atom_id res chain seq x y z
N MET A 1 -32.09 4.24 -14.08
CA MET A 1 -30.87 4.93 -14.57
C MET A 1 -29.74 4.98 -13.53
N LYS A 2 -29.87 5.60 -12.34
CA LYS A 2 -28.81 5.51 -11.29
C LYS A 2 -28.53 4.07 -10.81
N PHE A 3 -29.57 3.23 -10.76
CA PHE A 3 -29.53 1.86 -10.21
C PHE A 3 -28.84 0.81 -11.10
N VAL A 4 -28.79 1.03 -12.42
CA VAL A 4 -28.16 0.10 -13.40
C VAL A 4 -26.69 0.47 -13.63
N LYS A 5 -26.38 1.78 -13.60
CA LYS A 5 -24.99 2.25 -13.45
C LYS A 5 -24.36 1.67 -12.17
N SER A 6 -25.08 1.62 -11.05
CA SER A 6 -24.60 0.99 -9.81
C SER A 6 -24.38 -0.52 -9.89
N ALA A 7 -25.07 -1.27 -10.76
CA ALA A 7 -24.89 -2.72 -10.87
C ALA A 7 -23.68 -3.11 -11.74
N ALA A 8 -23.43 -2.38 -12.84
CA ALA A 8 -22.21 -2.49 -13.62
C ALA A 8 -20.98 -1.96 -12.85
N ILE A 9 -21.16 -0.88 -12.07
CA ILE A 9 -20.16 -0.34 -11.15
C ILE A 9 -20.01 -1.21 -9.88
N ALA A 10 -20.98 -2.03 -9.48
CA ALA A 10 -20.82 -2.98 -8.37
C ALA A 10 -20.14 -4.28 -8.82
N ALA A 11 -20.41 -4.75 -10.04
CA ALA A 11 -19.70 -5.87 -10.65
C ALA A 11 -18.23 -5.52 -10.96
N CYS A 12 -17.97 -4.29 -11.42
CA CYS A 12 -16.60 -3.75 -11.56
C CYS A 12 -16.01 -3.28 -10.22
N GLY A 13 -16.85 -2.79 -9.31
CA GLY A 13 -16.46 -2.21 -8.02
C GLY A 13 -15.96 -3.26 -7.04
N LEU A 14 -16.62 -4.43 -6.96
CA LEU A 14 -16.13 -5.57 -6.17
C LEU A 14 -14.78 -6.12 -6.65
N ALA A 15 -14.41 -5.91 -7.91
CA ALA A 15 -13.08 -6.18 -8.45
C ALA A 15 -12.08 -5.01 -8.28
N MET A 16 -12.58 -3.78 -8.09
CA MET A 16 -11.77 -2.56 -7.92
C MET A 16 -11.56 -2.10 -6.47
N PHE A 17 -12.24 -2.67 -5.48
CA PHE A 17 -12.16 -2.26 -4.05
C PHE A 17 -10.81 -2.52 -3.34
N GLY A 18 -9.72 -2.71 -4.09
CA GLY A 18 -8.38 -2.77 -3.51
C GLY A 18 -7.20 -2.30 -4.39
N LEU A 19 -7.36 -2.02 -5.69
CA LEU A 19 -6.20 -1.98 -6.61
C LEU A 19 -6.20 -0.89 -7.70
N ALA A 20 -7.13 0.05 -7.70
CA ALA A 20 -7.26 1.10 -8.75
C ALA A 20 -6.41 2.36 -8.49
N GLY A 21 -5.15 2.21 -8.08
CA GLY A 21 -4.21 3.32 -7.87
C GLY A 21 -3.15 3.50 -8.95
N VAL A 22 -3.09 2.62 -9.96
CA VAL A 22 -1.97 2.64 -10.90
C VAL A 22 -2.46 2.53 -12.34
N PHE A 23 -2.07 3.52 -13.15
CA PHE A 23 -2.13 3.60 -14.62
C PHE A 23 -3.40 4.24 -15.24
N THR A 24 -3.40 5.57 -15.27
CA THR A 24 -4.03 6.39 -16.32
C THR A 24 -2.95 6.95 -17.24
N GLY A 25 -3.18 6.93 -18.56
CA GLY A 25 -2.33 7.63 -19.55
C GLY A 25 -2.34 6.98 -20.93
N CYS A 26 -3.20 7.47 -21.82
CA CYS A 26 -3.31 7.08 -23.23
C CYS A 26 -2.33 7.85 -24.14
N SER A 27 -1.88 7.26 -25.27
CA SER A 27 -2.12 7.78 -26.65
C SER A 27 -1.30 7.08 -27.76
N ASP A 28 -2.04 6.74 -28.84
CA ASP A 28 -1.79 6.65 -30.29
C ASP A 28 -0.70 5.80 -31.00
N SER A 29 -1.22 4.83 -31.78
CA SER A 29 -1.12 4.64 -33.25
C SER A 29 -0.42 3.39 -33.85
N ASP A 30 -1.23 2.69 -34.67
CA ASP A 30 -1.00 1.83 -35.84
C ASP A 30 -0.48 0.36 -35.75
N SER A 31 -1.48 -0.53 -35.67
CA SER A 31 -1.79 -1.74 -36.48
C SER A 31 -0.75 -2.81 -36.84
N SER A 32 -1.01 -4.07 -36.48
CA SER A 32 -1.67 -5.08 -37.34
C SER A 32 -1.57 -6.49 -36.70
N SER A 33 -2.61 -7.30 -36.90
CA SER A 33 -2.96 -8.47 -36.08
C SER A 33 -2.62 -9.81 -36.75
N ASP A 34 -2.35 -10.83 -35.94
CA ASP A 34 -2.71 -12.23 -36.23
C ASP A 34 -2.84 -13.05 -34.93
N ALA A 35 -3.81 -13.99 -34.94
CA ALA A 35 -4.39 -14.67 -33.77
C ALA A 35 -3.51 -15.78 -33.17
N VAL A 36 -3.48 -15.90 -31.83
CA VAL A 36 -2.85 -17.06 -31.13
C VAL A 36 -3.66 -17.51 -29.90
N ALA A 37 -3.69 -18.83 -29.73
CA ALA A 37 -4.53 -19.63 -28.85
C ALA A 37 -4.21 -19.55 -27.34
N ALA A 38 -5.27 -19.73 -26.53
CA ALA A 38 -5.25 -19.75 -25.07
C ALA A 38 -4.36 -20.87 -24.49
N GLY A 39 -3.35 -20.48 -23.71
CA GLY A 39 -2.51 -21.38 -22.92
C GLY A 39 -3.11 -21.68 -21.55
N SER A 40 -3.29 -22.96 -21.25
CA SER A 40 -3.80 -23.50 -19.99
C SER A 40 -2.74 -23.59 -18.89
N SER A 41 -3.14 -23.44 -17.63
CA SER A 41 -2.45 -24.02 -16.48
C SER A 41 -3.49 -24.41 -15.41
N ASP A 42 -3.54 -25.73 -15.12
CA ASP A 42 -4.25 -26.45 -14.05
C ASP A 42 -5.46 -25.75 -13.39
N VAL A 43 -6.55 -25.72 -14.14
CA VAL A 43 -7.91 -25.51 -13.63
C VAL A 43 -8.40 -26.87 -13.12
N GLN A 44 -8.92 -26.98 -11.90
CA GLN A 44 -9.75 -28.14 -11.52
C GLN A 44 -10.77 -28.35 -12.65
N SER A 45 -10.75 -29.51 -13.32
CA SER A 45 -11.58 -29.73 -14.50
C SER A 45 -13.06 -29.71 -14.09
N PHE A 46 -13.70 -28.55 -14.20
CA PHE A 46 -15.14 -28.43 -14.17
C PHE A 46 -15.62 -28.82 -15.56
N ASP A 47 -16.27 -29.98 -15.66
CA ASP A 47 -16.83 -30.47 -16.91
C ASP A 47 -18.09 -29.66 -17.23
N VAL A 48 -17.94 -28.58 -18.02
CA VAL A 48 -19.07 -27.73 -18.43
C VAL A 48 -19.53 -28.16 -19.81
N ALA A 49 -20.82 -28.46 -19.95
CA ALA A 49 -21.43 -28.75 -21.25
C ALA A 49 -21.45 -27.49 -22.13
N SER A 50 -21.29 -27.67 -23.44
CA SER A 50 -21.42 -26.59 -24.43
C SER A 50 -22.74 -25.83 -24.26
N CYS A 51 -22.68 -24.49 -24.19
CA CYS A 51 -23.85 -23.63 -23.95
C CYS A 51 -24.94 -23.83 -25.02
N ASN A 52 -26.17 -24.07 -24.56
CA ASN A 52 -27.41 -24.19 -25.34
C ASN A 52 -28.48 -23.25 -24.74
N SER A 53 -29.16 -22.50 -25.62
CA SER A 53 -30.27 -21.61 -25.30
C SER A 53 -31.63 -22.32 -25.23
N ASP A 54 -31.71 -23.63 -25.54
CA ASP A 54 -32.94 -24.40 -25.39
C ASP A 54 -33.32 -24.56 -23.91
N ILE A 55 -34.53 -24.14 -23.55
CA ILE A 55 -35.03 -24.14 -22.16
C ILE A 55 -36.26 -25.05 -22.07
N ASP A 56 -36.24 -26.01 -21.15
CA ASP A 56 -37.47 -26.72 -20.78
C ASP A 56 -38.41 -25.79 -19.98
N ALA A 57 -39.72 -25.98 -20.11
CA ALA A 57 -40.71 -25.06 -19.52
C ALA A 57 -40.64 -24.95 -17.97
N GLY A 58 -40.09 -25.94 -17.27
CA GLY A 58 -39.89 -25.89 -15.82
C GLY A 58 -38.71 -25.00 -15.43
N SER A 59 -37.63 -25.03 -16.23
CA SER A 59 -36.45 -24.19 -16.04
C SER A 59 -36.72 -22.70 -16.30
N VAL A 60 -37.61 -22.34 -17.24
CA VAL A 60 -37.99 -20.93 -17.53
C VAL A 60 -38.56 -20.22 -16.30
N TYR A 61 -39.51 -20.85 -15.59
CA TYR A 61 -40.13 -20.22 -14.42
C TYR A 61 -39.14 -20.05 -13.26
N ALA A 62 -38.25 -21.03 -13.06
CA ALA A 62 -37.22 -20.98 -12.03
C ALA A 62 -36.18 -19.88 -12.32
N LEU A 63 -35.79 -19.72 -13.59
CA LEU A 63 -34.87 -18.68 -14.04
C LEU A 63 -35.42 -17.27 -13.76
N GLU A 64 -36.67 -16.98 -14.11
CA GLU A 64 -37.28 -15.67 -13.88
C GLU A 64 -37.35 -15.29 -12.39
N GLN A 65 -37.72 -16.23 -11.52
CA GLN A 65 -37.69 -16.00 -10.06
C GLN A 65 -36.27 -15.74 -9.53
N ASN A 66 -35.26 -16.40 -10.12
CA ASN A 66 -33.86 -16.21 -9.71
C ASN A 66 -33.28 -14.88 -10.19
N LYS A 67 -33.77 -14.30 -11.30
CA LYS A 67 -33.36 -12.96 -11.76
C LYS A 67 -33.71 -11.88 -10.74
N GLU A 68 -34.95 -11.88 -10.23
CA GLU A 68 -35.38 -10.95 -9.18
C GLU A 68 -34.50 -11.08 -7.93
N GLY A 69 -34.24 -12.31 -7.49
CA GLY A 69 -33.35 -12.58 -6.35
C GLY A 69 -31.92 -12.07 -6.54
N LEU A 70 -31.36 -12.16 -7.75
CA LEU A 70 -30.03 -11.65 -8.08
C LEU A 70 -29.98 -10.12 -8.05
N VAL A 71 -31.00 -9.45 -8.60
CA VAL A 71 -31.12 -7.98 -8.56
C VAL A 71 -31.24 -7.49 -7.11
N GLU A 72 -32.09 -8.14 -6.32
CA GLU A 72 -32.26 -7.82 -4.90
C GLU A 72 -30.99 -8.05 -4.08
N TYR A 73 -30.19 -9.05 -4.44
CA TYR A 73 -28.90 -9.30 -3.83
C TYR A 73 -27.92 -8.17 -4.11
N PHE A 74 -27.74 -7.76 -5.38
CA PHE A 74 -26.85 -6.66 -5.73
C PHE A 74 -27.30 -5.33 -5.13
N LYS A 75 -28.62 -5.14 -4.99
CA LYS A 75 -29.20 -4.01 -4.25
C LYS A 75 -28.74 -4.01 -2.80
N ALA A 76 -28.86 -5.14 -2.11
CA ALA A 76 -28.44 -5.25 -0.71
C ALA A 76 -26.95 -4.92 -0.54
N LEU A 77 -26.09 -5.38 -1.45
CA LEU A 77 -24.68 -4.97 -1.45
C LEU A 77 -24.49 -3.47 -1.66
N SER A 78 -25.16 -2.88 -2.66
CA SER A 78 -25.08 -1.45 -2.95
C SER A 78 -25.58 -0.58 -1.79
N ASP A 79 -26.56 -1.08 -1.04
CA ASP A 79 -27.15 -0.40 0.12
C ASP A 79 -26.31 -0.64 1.40
N GLY A 80 -25.22 -1.41 1.32
CA GLY A 80 -24.38 -1.78 2.47
C GLY A 80 -25.01 -2.83 3.41
N ASP A 81 -26.15 -3.41 3.03
CA ASP A 81 -26.84 -4.48 3.77
C ASP A 81 -26.17 -5.84 3.53
N LEU A 82 -25.04 -6.05 4.22
CA LEU A 82 -24.28 -7.30 4.13
C LEU A 82 -25.11 -8.51 4.61
N GLN A 83 -26.02 -8.35 5.59
CA GLN A 83 -26.80 -9.47 6.11
C GLN A 83 -27.90 -9.90 5.13
N GLY A 84 -28.60 -8.93 4.51
CA GLY A 84 -29.55 -9.19 3.43
C GLY A 84 -28.87 -9.76 2.19
N ALA A 85 -27.68 -9.26 1.84
CA ALA A 85 -26.87 -9.85 0.78
C ALA A 85 -26.53 -11.31 1.10
N GLN A 86 -26.01 -11.61 2.30
CA GLN A 86 -25.69 -12.97 2.73
C GLN A 86 -26.87 -13.94 2.57
N GLN A 87 -28.06 -13.57 3.04
CA GLN A 87 -29.24 -14.45 2.95
C GLN A 87 -29.66 -14.71 1.50
N LYS A 88 -29.68 -13.66 0.66
CA LYS A 88 -30.12 -13.76 -0.74
C LYS A 88 -29.09 -14.50 -1.60
N GLY A 89 -27.80 -14.25 -1.39
CA GLY A 89 -26.72 -14.82 -2.21
C GLY A 89 -26.68 -16.35 -2.15
N ALA A 90 -26.86 -16.93 -0.96
CA ALA A 90 -26.85 -18.38 -0.78
C ALA A 90 -28.04 -19.06 -1.49
N SER A 91 -29.21 -18.45 -1.38
CA SER A 91 -30.43 -18.93 -2.05
C SER A 91 -30.28 -18.87 -3.57
N VAL A 92 -29.86 -17.72 -4.11
CA VAL A 92 -29.72 -17.51 -5.56
C VAL A 92 -28.67 -18.44 -6.16
N LYS A 93 -27.50 -18.60 -5.51
CA LYS A 93 -26.45 -19.54 -5.96
C LYS A 93 -26.96 -20.98 -6.00
N SER A 94 -27.65 -21.42 -4.96
CA SER A 94 -28.22 -22.77 -4.87
C SER A 94 -29.24 -23.02 -5.98
N SER A 95 -30.14 -22.07 -6.23
CA SER A 95 -31.16 -22.19 -7.26
C SER A 95 -30.59 -22.32 -8.67
N TYR A 96 -29.62 -21.48 -9.05
CA TYR A 96 -28.94 -21.65 -10.34
C TYR A 96 -28.15 -22.96 -10.42
N GLY A 97 -27.52 -23.39 -9.32
CA GLY A 97 -26.82 -24.68 -9.26
C GLY A 97 -27.74 -25.88 -9.51
N ASN A 98 -28.96 -25.84 -8.97
CA ASN A 98 -29.96 -26.89 -9.19
C ASN A 98 -30.42 -26.95 -10.65
N ILE A 99 -30.55 -25.79 -11.32
CA ILE A 99 -30.88 -25.73 -12.75
C ILE A 99 -29.73 -26.34 -13.56
N LEU A 100 -28.48 -25.99 -13.26
CA LEU A 100 -27.30 -26.53 -13.94
C LEU A 100 -27.11 -28.04 -13.71
N ALA A 101 -27.53 -28.58 -12.57
CA ALA A 101 -27.47 -30.03 -12.32
C ALA A 101 -28.40 -30.82 -13.25
N GLY A 102 -29.56 -30.26 -13.62
CA GLY A 102 -30.50 -30.85 -14.57
C GLY A 102 -30.21 -30.49 -16.02
N ASN A 103 -29.72 -29.27 -16.26
CA ASN A 103 -29.47 -28.68 -17.58
C ASN A 103 -28.09 -27.99 -17.64
N PRO A 104 -26.98 -28.74 -17.68
CA PRO A 104 -25.62 -28.17 -17.60
C PRO A 104 -25.28 -27.19 -18.72
N ALA A 105 -25.96 -27.31 -19.87
CA ALA A 105 -25.76 -26.46 -21.04
C ALA A 105 -26.53 -25.12 -20.96
N ASN A 106 -27.42 -24.89 -20.01
CA ASN A 106 -28.28 -23.71 -20.02
C ASN A 106 -27.47 -22.41 -19.77
N CYS A 107 -27.33 -21.57 -20.80
CA CYS A 107 -26.43 -20.41 -20.77
C CYS A 107 -26.85 -19.36 -19.73
N GLU A 108 -28.16 -19.12 -19.58
CA GLU A 108 -28.68 -18.18 -18.59
C GLU A 108 -28.39 -18.64 -17.16
N ALA A 109 -28.54 -19.94 -16.89
CA ALA A 109 -28.17 -20.52 -15.61
C ALA A 109 -26.66 -20.47 -15.36
N GLN A 110 -25.82 -20.61 -16.40
CA GLN A 110 -24.37 -20.46 -16.28
C GLN A 110 -23.99 -19.02 -15.90
N VAL A 111 -24.58 -18.00 -16.55
CA VAL A 111 -24.38 -16.58 -16.17
C VAL A 111 -24.85 -16.32 -14.75
N GLY A 112 -26.07 -16.74 -14.42
CA GLY A 112 -26.65 -16.57 -13.08
C GLY A 112 -25.82 -17.25 -12.00
N TYR A 113 -25.31 -18.45 -12.25
CA TYR A 113 -24.45 -19.17 -11.32
C TYR A 113 -23.09 -18.51 -11.14
N ALA A 114 -22.47 -18.00 -12.22
CA ALA A 114 -21.20 -17.28 -12.15
C ALA A 114 -21.32 -16.03 -11.28
N LEU A 115 -22.31 -15.18 -11.56
CA LEU A 115 -22.59 -13.95 -10.81
C LEU A 115 -22.92 -14.26 -9.35
N ALA A 116 -23.81 -15.22 -9.11
CA ALA A 116 -24.20 -15.64 -7.77
C ALA A 116 -23.03 -16.25 -6.97
N SER A 117 -22.07 -16.90 -7.65
CA SER A 117 -20.90 -17.48 -6.99
C SER A 117 -19.95 -16.41 -6.46
N ILE A 118 -19.66 -15.38 -7.27
CA ILE A 118 -18.81 -14.24 -6.86
C ILE A 118 -19.52 -13.46 -5.76
N ALA A 119 -20.79 -13.14 -5.96
CA ALA A 119 -21.65 -12.55 -4.94
C ALA A 119 -21.57 -13.31 -3.60
N ASN A 120 -21.77 -14.62 -3.63
CA ASN A 120 -21.82 -15.44 -2.43
C ASN A 120 -20.47 -15.58 -1.69
N ILE A 121 -19.39 -14.93 -2.14
CA ILE A 121 -18.12 -14.81 -1.39
C ILE A 121 -18.37 -14.24 0.01
N VAL A 122 -19.34 -13.33 0.19
CA VAL A 122 -19.71 -12.77 1.50
C VAL A 122 -20.18 -13.82 2.53
N ASN A 123 -20.50 -15.03 2.08
CA ASN A 123 -20.88 -16.19 2.90
C ASN A 123 -19.74 -17.21 3.06
N ASN A 124 -18.52 -16.91 2.62
CA ASN A 124 -17.41 -17.83 2.80
C ASN A 124 -17.03 -17.89 4.29
N ASP A 125 -17.08 -19.08 4.89
CA ASP A 125 -16.84 -19.28 6.32
C ASP A 125 -15.42 -18.84 6.76
N GLY A 126 -14.42 -19.03 5.89
CA GLY A 126 -13.04 -18.61 6.17
C GLY A 126 -12.87 -17.09 6.18
N LEU A 127 -13.41 -16.41 5.16
CA LEU A 127 -13.41 -14.94 5.07
C LEU A 127 -14.29 -14.33 6.17
N LYS A 128 -15.43 -14.96 6.48
CA LYS A 128 -16.31 -14.55 7.56
C LYS A 128 -15.62 -14.68 8.92
N ALA A 129 -14.99 -15.80 9.22
CA ALA A 129 -14.23 -15.98 10.45
C ALA A 129 -13.12 -14.93 10.60
N LEU A 130 -12.48 -14.54 9.51
CA LEU A 130 -11.50 -13.45 9.49
C LEU A 130 -12.14 -12.08 9.77
N ILE A 131 -13.22 -11.74 9.05
CA ILE A 131 -13.97 -10.48 9.25
C ILE A 131 -14.52 -10.40 10.68
N ASP A 132 -15.03 -11.51 11.21
CA ASP A 132 -15.55 -11.61 12.57
C ASP A 132 -14.42 -11.55 13.61
N THR A 133 -13.21 -12.07 13.34
CA THR A 133 -12.03 -11.82 14.20
C THR A 133 -11.70 -10.32 14.24
N LEU A 134 -11.73 -9.64 13.09
CA LEU A 134 -11.43 -8.21 12.96
C LEU A 134 -12.50 -7.32 13.61
N ARG A 135 -13.78 -7.70 13.52
CA ARG A 135 -14.93 -6.97 14.10
C ARG A 135 -15.18 -7.32 15.57
N GLY A 136 -14.99 -8.58 15.95
CA GLY A 136 -15.36 -9.16 17.24
C GLY A 136 -14.48 -8.78 18.42
N ASN A 137 -13.38 -8.05 18.19
CA ASN A 137 -12.54 -7.47 19.25
C ASN A 137 -12.64 -5.95 19.36
N GLY A 138 -13.68 -5.36 18.77
CA GLY A 138 -14.10 -3.97 18.96
C GLY A 138 -14.66 -3.67 20.36
N THR A 139 -14.05 -4.18 21.41
CA THR A 139 -13.97 -3.47 22.71
C THR A 139 -12.55 -2.96 22.86
N ILE A 140 -12.13 -2.11 21.91
CA ILE A 140 -11.17 -1.06 22.22
C ILE A 140 -12.04 0.02 22.88
N GLU A 141 -11.74 0.41 24.12
CA GLU A 141 -12.50 1.39 24.93
C GLU A 141 -12.42 2.84 24.39
N THR A 142 -12.34 3.02 23.08
CA THR A 142 -12.47 4.30 22.39
C THR A 142 -13.73 4.21 21.55
N GLY A 143 -14.74 5.02 21.84
CA GLY A 143 -16.12 4.93 21.35
C GLY A 143 -16.37 5.05 19.85
N ASP A 144 -15.40 4.74 19.00
CA ASP A 144 -15.50 4.74 17.55
C ASP A 144 -15.54 3.32 17.01
N ASN A 145 -16.65 2.97 16.35
CA ASN A 145 -16.77 1.76 15.56
C ASN A 145 -15.81 1.85 14.36
N TYR A 146 -14.59 1.32 14.51
CA TYR A 146 -13.64 1.18 13.40
C TYR A 146 -14.22 0.20 12.37
N SER A 147 -14.81 0.73 11.30
CA SER A 147 -15.12 -0.03 10.11
C SER A 147 -13.87 -0.05 9.22
N LEU A 148 -13.56 -1.21 8.62
CA LEU A 148 -12.49 -1.37 7.61
C LEU A 148 -12.55 -0.34 6.46
N TYR A 149 -13.68 0.36 6.30
CA TYR A 149 -13.93 1.36 5.27
C TYR A 149 -13.48 2.79 5.65
N LYS A 150 -13.03 3.03 6.88
CA LYS A 150 -12.62 4.36 7.37
C LYS A 150 -11.19 4.43 7.88
N ILE A 151 -10.42 3.37 7.71
CA ILE A 151 -9.12 3.23 8.34
C ILE A 151 -8.06 3.85 7.43
N SER A 152 -7.41 4.95 7.87
CA SER A 152 -6.17 5.43 7.25
C SER A 152 -5.04 4.39 7.38
N SER A 153 -3.94 4.53 6.66
CA SER A 153 -2.76 3.66 6.81
C SER A 153 -2.27 3.60 8.27
N GLU A 154 -2.26 4.73 8.97
CA GLU A 154 -1.89 4.83 10.40
C GLU A 154 -2.88 4.12 11.32
N GLN A 155 -4.18 4.30 11.10
CA GLN A 155 -5.21 3.62 11.89
C GLN A 155 -5.21 2.11 11.64
N THR A 156 -4.77 1.66 10.45
CA THR A 156 -4.66 0.24 10.10
C THR A 156 -3.51 -0.39 10.86
N ALA A 157 -2.38 0.31 10.93
CA ALA A 157 -1.27 -0.09 11.79
C ALA A 157 -1.72 -0.16 13.26
N GLN A 158 -2.45 0.84 13.77
CA GLN A 158 -2.92 0.82 15.17
C GLN A 158 -3.93 -0.30 15.46
N VAL A 159 -4.85 -0.62 14.55
CA VAL A 159 -5.80 -1.75 14.72
C VAL A 159 -5.08 -3.09 14.61
N VAL A 160 -4.12 -3.24 13.69
CA VAL A 160 -3.37 -4.48 13.48
C VAL A 160 -2.35 -4.74 14.60
N VAL A 161 -1.67 -3.69 15.06
CA VAL A 161 -0.65 -3.74 16.12
C VAL A 161 -1.30 -3.72 17.51
N GLY A 162 -2.30 -2.88 17.73
CA GLY A 162 -2.92 -2.64 19.05
C GLY A 162 -4.00 -3.65 19.45
N SER A 163 -4.55 -4.42 18.52
CA SER A 163 -5.49 -5.48 18.88
C SER A 163 -4.74 -6.68 19.45
N ARG A 164 -4.74 -6.80 20.78
CA ARG A 164 -4.32 -8.00 21.54
C ARG A 164 -4.92 -9.32 21.03
N ALA A 165 -5.98 -9.25 20.22
CA ALA A 165 -6.61 -10.36 19.54
C ALA A 165 -5.84 -10.91 18.33
N LEU A 166 -5.13 -10.07 17.58
CA LEU A 166 -4.28 -10.51 16.46
C LEU A 166 -2.89 -10.94 16.93
N ALA A 167 -2.54 -10.59 18.17
CA ALA A 167 -1.28 -10.92 18.81
C ALA A 167 -1.16 -12.39 19.29
N LYS A 168 -2.26 -13.15 19.38
CA LYS A 168 -2.23 -14.56 19.79
C LYS A 168 -3.54 -15.28 19.42
N GLU A 169 -3.67 -15.69 18.17
CA GLU A 169 -4.69 -16.69 17.85
C GLU A 169 -4.16 -18.12 18.07
N ALA A 170 -5.05 -19.00 18.54
CA ALA A 170 -4.79 -20.41 18.80
C ALA A 170 -4.41 -21.22 17.54
N SER A 171 -4.52 -20.62 16.36
CA SER A 171 -4.24 -21.23 15.05
C SER A 171 -2.76 -21.25 14.68
N GLY A 172 -1.91 -20.44 15.34
CA GLY A 172 -0.47 -20.34 15.03
C GLY A 172 -0.13 -19.64 13.70
N LYS A 173 -1.12 -19.10 12.98
CA LYS A 173 -0.96 -18.34 11.73
C LYS A 173 -1.29 -16.86 11.93
N SER A 174 -0.56 -15.98 11.27
CA SER A 174 -0.85 -14.53 11.26
C SER A 174 -2.15 -14.22 10.50
N VAL A 175 -2.73 -13.05 10.78
CA VAL A 175 -3.90 -12.54 10.04
C VAL A 175 -3.63 -12.40 8.54
N ILE A 176 -2.41 -11.98 8.18
CA ILE A 176 -1.96 -11.83 6.79
C ILE A 176 -1.97 -13.19 6.09
N VAL A 177 -1.38 -14.22 6.72
CA VAL A 177 -1.38 -15.57 6.15
C VAL A 177 -2.80 -16.11 6.01
N ARG A 178 -3.67 -15.88 7.00
CA ARG A 178 -5.09 -16.28 6.92
C ARG A 178 -5.83 -15.59 5.77
N VAL A 179 -5.57 -14.31 5.51
CA VAL A 179 -6.14 -13.57 4.36
C VAL A 179 -5.66 -14.20 3.06
N GLN A 180 -4.35 -14.44 2.93
CA GLN A 180 -3.76 -15.00 1.71
C GLN A 180 -4.21 -16.45 1.46
N ASP A 181 -4.35 -17.26 2.52
CA ASP A 181 -4.92 -18.61 2.45
C ASP A 181 -6.40 -18.53 2.05
N ALA A 182 -7.18 -17.59 2.61
CA ALA A 182 -8.57 -17.40 2.22
C ALA A 182 -8.71 -17.01 0.74
N ILE A 183 -7.83 -16.13 0.24
CA ILE A 183 -7.76 -15.79 -1.19
C ILE A 183 -7.47 -17.04 -2.02
N GLY A 184 -6.42 -17.78 -1.66
CA GLY A 184 -5.96 -18.97 -2.40
C GLY A 184 -6.95 -20.12 -2.42
N GLU A 185 -7.52 -20.45 -1.27
CA GLU A 185 -8.35 -21.64 -1.07
C GLU A 185 -9.83 -21.39 -1.35
N ASN A 186 -10.30 -20.13 -1.33
CA ASN A 186 -11.72 -19.81 -1.41
C ASN A 186 -12.07 -18.84 -2.54
N LEU A 187 -11.36 -17.71 -2.67
CA LEU A 187 -11.71 -16.67 -3.64
C LEU A 187 -11.30 -17.07 -5.05
N LEU A 188 -10.06 -17.51 -5.23
CA LEU A 188 -9.54 -17.91 -6.55
C LEU A 188 -10.34 -19.05 -7.19
N PRO A 189 -10.71 -20.14 -6.48
CA PRO A 189 -11.57 -21.18 -7.06
C PRO A 189 -12.95 -20.69 -7.49
N VAL A 190 -13.54 -19.74 -6.74
CA VAL A 190 -14.82 -19.12 -7.10
C VAL A 190 -14.68 -18.27 -8.37
N THR A 191 -13.63 -17.46 -8.44
CA THR A 191 -13.30 -16.66 -9.63
C THR A 191 -13.04 -17.56 -10.84
N ASP A 192 -12.28 -18.65 -10.69
CA ASP A 192 -12.00 -19.62 -11.77
C ASP A 192 -13.27 -20.30 -12.29
N THR A 193 -14.18 -20.64 -11.37
CA THR A 193 -15.49 -21.20 -11.72
C THR A 193 -16.32 -20.20 -12.53
N ALA A 194 -16.36 -18.94 -12.10
CA ALA A 194 -17.11 -17.89 -12.81
C ALA A 194 -16.50 -17.57 -14.19
N ILE A 195 -15.17 -17.50 -14.29
CA ILE A 195 -14.44 -17.36 -15.56
C ILE A 195 -14.82 -18.50 -16.51
N THR A 196 -14.85 -19.74 -16.02
CA THR A 196 -15.17 -20.91 -16.85
C THR A 196 -16.58 -20.82 -17.45
N TYR A 197 -17.59 -20.53 -16.63
CA TYR A 197 -18.97 -20.39 -17.09
C TYR A 197 -19.16 -19.23 -18.05
N LEU A 198 -18.63 -18.04 -17.73
CA LEU A 198 -18.77 -16.88 -18.61
C LEU A 198 -17.97 -17.02 -19.91
N THR A 199 -16.82 -17.71 -19.89
CA THR A 199 -16.08 -18.04 -21.12
C THR A 199 -16.93 -18.87 -22.08
N ASN A 200 -17.71 -19.84 -21.57
CA ASN A 200 -18.59 -20.65 -22.41
C ASN A 200 -19.75 -19.85 -22.99
N VAL A 201 -20.31 -18.91 -22.22
CA VAL A 201 -21.38 -18.00 -22.67
C VAL A 201 -20.86 -17.07 -23.77
N VAL A 202 -19.76 -16.37 -23.52
CA VAL A 202 -19.16 -15.44 -24.48
C VAL A 202 -18.77 -16.14 -25.79
N ARG A 203 -18.23 -17.37 -25.71
CA ARG A 203 -17.87 -18.17 -26.89
C ARG A 203 -19.06 -18.60 -27.75
N ASN A 204 -20.27 -18.72 -27.20
CA ASN A 204 -21.45 -19.07 -27.97
C ASN A 204 -21.86 -17.95 -28.94
N GLY A 205 -21.59 -16.69 -28.59
CA GLY A 205 -21.73 -15.56 -29.50
C GLY A 205 -23.14 -14.94 -29.57
N ASN A 206 -24.19 -15.74 -29.35
CA ASN A 206 -25.59 -15.37 -29.60
C ASN A 206 -26.47 -15.47 -28.34
N VAL A 207 -25.89 -15.26 -27.16
CA VAL A 207 -26.64 -15.33 -25.89
C VAL A 207 -27.14 -13.95 -25.53
N THR A 208 -28.46 -13.86 -25.35
CA THR A 208 -29.16 -12.65 -24.94
C THR A 208 -30.00 -12.96 -23.71
N ILE A 209 -29.84 -12.18 -22.64
CA ILE A 209 -30.61 -12.35 -21.40
C ILE A 209 -31.36 -11.05 -21.11
N GLN A 210 -32.69 -11.13 -21.05
CA GLN A 210 -33.53 -9.99 -20.69
C GLN A 210 -33.89 -10.00 -19.20
N TYR A 211 -33.82 -8.82 -18.59
CA TYR A 211 -34.22 -8.53 -17.22
C TYR A 211 -35.37 -7.51 -17.22
N ASN A 212 -36.46 -7.86 -16.56
CA ASN A 212 -37.61 -6.98 -16.39
C ASN A 212 -37.40 -6.06 -15.18
N GLY A 213 -36.70 -4.94 -15.38
CA GLY A 213 -36.39 -3.97 -14.32
C GLY A 213 -36.81 -2.55 -14.65
N GLY A 214 -38.01 -2.13 -14.24
CA GLY A 214 -38.48 -0.75 -14.37
C GLY A 214 -39.45 -0.51 -15.53
N SER A 215 -39.26 0.58 -16.30
CA SER A 215 -40.20 1.02 -17.36
C SER A 215 -39.98 0.38 -18.74
N ARG A 216 -38.86 -0.33 -18.94
CA ARG A 216 -38.55 -1.10 -20.16
C ARG A 216 -37.75 -2.35 -19.81
N PRO A 217 -37.80 -3.42 -20.62
CA PRO A 217 -36.86 -4.54 -20.49
C PRO A 217 -35.42 -4.05 -20.73
N VAL A 218 -34.48 -4.64 -19.99
CA VAL A 218 -33.05 -4.44 -20.18
C VAL A 218 -32.44 -5.73 -20.69
N GLU A 219 -31.66 -5.64 -21.74
CA GLU A 219 -30.98 -6.74 -22.41
C GLU A 219 -29.50 -6.76 -22.01
N LEU A 220 -28.97 -7.95 -21.76
CA LEU A 220 -27.55 -8.21 -21.61
C LEU A 220 -27.12 -9.20 -22.69
N ASP A 221 -26.04 -8.88 -23.39
CA ASP A 221 -25.45 -9.78 -24.37
C ASP A 221 -23.91 -9.74 -24.31
N ASN A 222 -23.24 -10.09 -25.41
CA ASN A 222 -21.78 -10.09 -25.46
C ASN A 222 -21.14 -8.70 -25.26
N GLY A 223 -21.87 -7.62 -25.51
CA GLY A 223 -21.49 -6.25 -25.14
C GLY A 223 -21.22 -6.10 -23.64
N GLU A 224 -21.94 -6.81 -22.78
CA GLU A 224 -21.73 -6.81 -21.32
C GLU A 224 -21.02 -8.06 -20.78
N PHE A 225 -21.29 -9.24 -21.34
CA PHE A 225 -20.72 -10.50 -20.84
C PHE A 225 -19.21 -10.57 -21.08
N ALA A 226 -18.72 -10.09 -22.23
CA ALA A 226 -17.30 -10.14 -22.53
C ALA A 226 -16.49 -9.18 -21.63
N PRO A 227 -16.87 -7.90 -21.43
CA PRO A 227 -16.16 -7.04 -20.48
C PRO A 227 -16.26 -7.53 -19.04
N ALA A 228 -17.40 -8.12 -18.63
CA ALA A 228 -17.54 -8.75 -17.31
C ALA A 228 -16.56 -9.93 -17.14
N LEU A 229 -16.40 -10.77 -18.16
CA LEU A 229 -15.39 -11.82 -18.17
C LEU A 229 -13.95 -11.25 -18.11
N GLY A 230 -13.70 -10.15 -18.83
CA GLY A 230 -12.42 -9.45 -18.76
C GLY A 230 -12.10 -8.97 -17.34
N ALA A 231 -13.08 -8.39 -16.65
CA ALA A 231 -12.95 -7.99 -15.25
C ALA A 231 -12.64 -9.17 -14.31
N LEU A 232 -13.16 -10.37 -14.58
CA LEU A 232 -12.82 -11.56 -13.78
C LEU A 232 -11.39 -12.03 -13.97
N TYR A 233 -10.85 -11.97 -15.19
CA TYR A 233 -9.43 -12.26 -15.42
C TYR A 233 -8.52 -11.24 -14.74
N LEU A 234 -8.90 -9.95 -14.74
CA LEU A 234 -8.21 -8.93 -13.96
C LEU A 234 -8.27 -9.23 -12.46
N MET A 235 -9.47 -9.49 -11.92
CA MET A 235 -9.65 -9.87 -10.52
C MET A 235 -8.78 -11.08 -10.15
N ARG A 236 -8.73 -12.10 -11.00
CA ARG A 236 -7.87 -13.27 -10.80
C ARG A 236 -6.39 -12.89 -10.73
N ALA A 237 -5.90 -12.08 -11.66
CA ALA A 237 -4.51 -11.61 -11.68
C ALA A 237 -4.13 -10.89 -10.37
N LEU A 238 -5.02 -10.02 -9.90
CA LEU A 238 -4.87 -9.26 -8.66
C LEU A 238 -4.84 -10.19 -7.43
N LEU A 239 -5.78 -11.13 -7.33
CA LEU A 239 -5.85 -12.12 -6.25
C LEU A 239 -4.59 -13.01 -6.20
N VAL A 240 -4.09 -13.46 -7.36
CA VAL A 240 -2.82 -14.20 -7.45
C VAL A 240 -1.67 -13.34 -6.97
N GLY A 241 -1.60 -12.07 -7.39
CA GLY A 241 -0.59 -11.11 -6.93
C GLY A 241 -0.56 -11.04 -5.39
N VAL A 242 -1.70 -10.77 -4.75
CA VAL A 242 -1.78 -10.65 -3.29
C VAL A 242 -1.49 -11.97 -2.57
N ALA A 243 -1.98 -13.11 -3.05
CA ALA A 243 -1.78 -14.40 -2.40
C ALA A 243 -0.32 -14.90 -2.49
N SER A 244 0.37 -14.53 -3.57
CA SER A 244 1.70 -15.05 -3.93
C SER A 244 2.87 -14.41 -3.15
N VAL A 245 2.75 -13.17 -2.69
CA VAL A 245 3.87 -12.43 -2.07
C VAL A 245 3.99 -12.76 -0.58
N ASN A 246 5.20 -12.95 -0.09
CA ASN A 246 5.52 -13.04 1.33
C ASN A 246 5.61 -11.64 1.95
N VAL A 247 4.51 -11.19 2.53
CA VAL A 247 4.42 -9.91 3.27
C VAL A 247 4.18 -10.10 4.77
N ASP A 248 4.23 -11.35 5.25
CA ASP A 248 4.09 -11.63 6.68
C ASP A 248 5.37 -11.24 7.43
N ILE A 249 5.24 -10.20 8.25
CA ILE A 249 6.31 -9.70 9.13
C ILE A 249 6.18 -10.22 10.56
N THR A 250 5.21 -11.09 10.84
CA THR A 250 5.01 -11.60 12.20
C THR A 250 6.16 -12.48 12.68
N GLU A 251 6.26 -12.61 14.00
CA GLU A 251 7.14 -13.57 14.67
C GLU A 251 6.26 -14.60 15.39
N ASN A 252 6.36 -15.87 15.00
CA ASN A 252 5.49 -16.95 15.50
C ASN A 252 3.99 -16.63 15.39
N GLY A 253 3.58 -15.96 14.29
CA GLY A 253 2.18 -15.57 14.04
C GLY A 253 1.70 -14.34 14.82
N SER A 254 2.61 -13.61 15.48
CA SER A 254 2.29 -12.45 16.32
C SER A 254 3.00 -11.16 15.88
N PHE A 255 2.31 -10.02 15.98
CA PHE A 255 2.86 -8.66 15.80
C PHE A 255 3.46 -8.07 17.08
N ARG A 256 3.46 -8.80 18.20
CA ARG A 256 3.91 -8.27 19.51
C ARG A 256 5.36 -7.79 19.56
N TRP A 257 6.20 -8.22 18.62
CA TRP A 257 7.55 -7.70 18.52
C TRP A 257 7.55 -6.19 18.21
N ILE A 258 6.50 -5.65 17.56
CA ILE A 258 6.35 -4.21 17.29
C ILE A 258 6.15 -3.44 18.60
N GLU A 259 5.42 -3.98 19.58
CA GLU A 259 5.27 -3.37 20.92
C GLU A 259 6.63 -3.14 21.61
N THR A 260 7.65 -3.92 21.23
CA THR A 260 8.99 -3.74 21.79
C THR A 260 9.75 -2.60 21.14
N LEU A 261 9.37 -2.16 19.92
CA LEU A 261 9.95 -0.98 19.27
C LEU A 261 9.57 0.31 19.98
N ASP A 262 8.37 0.41 20.56
CA ASP A 262 7.95 1.59 21.33
C ASP A 262 8.81 1.79 22.60
N SER A 263 9.40 0.71 23.09
CA SER A 263 10.38 0.73 24.19
C SER A 263 11.83 0.86 23.72
N MET A 264 12.07 1.00 22.41
CA MET A 264 13.43 1.08 21.85
C MET A 264 14.11 2.38 22.25
N ASP A 265 15.34 2.24 22.74
CA ASP A 265 16.14 3.36 23.23
C ASP A 265 17.65 3.05 23.01
N ILE A 266 18.58 4.01 23.09
CA ILE A 266 20.01 3.74 22.83
C ILE A 266 20.65 2.77 23.86
N SER A 267 20.02 2.54 25.02
CA SER A 267 20.52 1.58 26.02
C SER A 267 20.11 0.15 25.72
N ASN A 268 18.98 -0.05 25.03
CA ASN A 268 18.37 -1.35 24.86
C ASN A 268 18.25 -1.81 23.40
N TYR A 269 18.43 -0.94 22.40
CA TYR A 269 18.27 -1.29 20.98
C TYR A 269 19.12 -2.50 20.56
N LYS A 270 20.32 -2.65 21.14
CA LYS A 270 21.23 -3.80 20.94
C LYS A 270 20.58 -5.15 21.26
N THR A 271 19.72 -5.13 22.28
CA THR A 271 19.05 -6.31 22.84
C THR A 271 17.56 -6.35 22.50
N ASN A 272 17.04 -5.30 21.87
CA ASN A 272 15.62 -5.15 21.57
C ASN A 272 15.21 -6.19 20.53
N PRO A 273 14.29 -7.11 20.86
CA PRO A 273 13.88 -8.18 19.94
C PRO A 273 13.17 -7.63 18.70
N GLY A 274 12.45 -6.51 18.83
CA GLY A 274 11.79 -5.86 17.70
C GLY A 274 12.77 -5.29 16.69
N VAL A 275 13.88 -4.70 17.15
CA VAL A 275 14.97 -4.24 16.26
C VAL A 275 15.57 -5.41 15.50
N LYS A 276 15.91 -6.50 16.21
CA LYS A 276 16.45 -7.71 15.56
C LYS A 276 15.49 -8.28 14.52
N LYS A 277 14.19 -8.31 14.82
CA LYS A 277 13.15 -8.76 13.89
C LYS A 277 13.06 -7.85 12.67
N LEU A 278 13.01 -6.53 12.85
CA LEU A 278 12.95 -5.55 11.77
C LEU A 278 14.13 -5.73 10.79
N LEU A 279 15.35 -5.81 11.32
CA LEU A 279 16.57 -6.02 10.53
C LEU A 279 16.54 -7.35 9.78
N SER A 280 16.05 -8.41 10.44
CA SER A 280 15.98 -9.73 9.81
C SER A 280 15.10 -9.76 8.56
N LEU A 281 14.13 -8.84 8.39
CA LEU A 281 13.29 -8.78 7.19
C LEU A 281 14.12 -8.42 5.94
N MET A 282 15.18 -7.64 6.15
CA MET A 282 16.13 -7.21 5.13
C MET A 282 17.25 -8.23 4.91
N ASP A 283 17.34 -9.31 5.68
CA ASP A 283 18.33 -10.36 5.42
C ASP A 283 18.02 -11.08 4.09
N ALA A 284 19.08 -11.47 3.37
CA ALA A 284 18.97 -12.14 2.07
C ALA A 284 18.23 -13.49 2.17
N ASP A 285 18.36 -14.19 3.30
CA ASP A 285 17.73 -15.49 3.55
C ASP A 285 16.27 -15.39 4.05
N ASN A 286 15.80 -14.19 4.39
CA ASN A 286 14.43 -13.99 4.86
C ASN A 286 13.45 -14.01 3.68
N SER A 287 12.29 -14.65 3.85
CA SER A 287 11.28 -14.76 2.80
C SER A 287 10.47 -13.47 2.58
N PHE A 288 10.54 -12.47 3.46
CA PHE A 288 9.85 -11.19 3.27
C PHE A 288 10.27 -10.53 1.95
N GLY A 289 9.30 -10.06 1.16
CA GLY A 289 9.55 -9.49 -0.16
C GLY A 289 9.95 -10.52 -1.22
N THR A 290 9.62 -11.80 -1.02
CA THR A 290 9.74 -12.84 -2.06
C THR A 290 8.37 -13.35 -2.49
N ILE A 291 8.32 -14.06 -3.61
CA ILE A 291 7.17 -14.84 -4.03
C ILE A 291 7.27 -16.23 -3.40
N LYS A 292 6.16 -16.74 -2.86
CA LYS A 292 6.05 -18.09 -2.30
C LYS A 292 6.35 -19.12 -3.39
N ASP A 293 7.17 -20.13 -3.08
CA ASP A 293 7.63 -21.11 -4.08
C ASP A 293 6.47 -21.80 -4.82
N ASN A 294 5.42 -22.18 -4.11
CA ASN A 294 4.22 -22.81 -4.70
C ASN A 294 3.33 -21.86 -5.50
N TRP A 295 3.61 -20.56 -5.50
CA TRP A 295 2.89 -19.53 -6.26
C TRP A 295 3.68 -18.95 -7.42
N ALA A 296 4.97 -19.28 -7.57
CA ALA A 296 5.85 -18.67 -8.57
C ALA A 296 5.33 -18.83 -10.01
N GLU A 297 4.78 -20.00 -10.35
CA GLU A 297 4.17 -20.25 -11.66
C GLU A 297 2.92 -19.39 -11.88
N ALA A 298 2.01 -19.37 -10.90
CA ALA A 298 0.79 -18.57 -10.97
C ALA A 298 1.08 -17.07 -11.08
N TYR A 299 2.06 -16.58 -10.31
CA TYR A 299 2.54 -15.20 -10.38
C TYR A 299 3.12 -14.86 -11.75
N GLY A 300 3.97 -15.74 -12.30
CA GLY A 300 4.52 -15.60 -13.65
C GLY A 300 3.49 -15.64 -14.77
N ALA A 301 2.29 -16.18 -14.51
CA ALA A 301 1.18 -16.21 -15.46
C ALA A 301 0.29 -14.95 -15.43
N ILE A 302 0.51 -14.00 -14.51
CA ILE A 302 -0.28 -12.76 -14.42
C ILE A 302 -0.36 -12.00 -15.77
N PRO A 303 0.73 -11.84 -16.55
CA PRO A 303 0.65 -11.20 -17.87
C PRO A 303 -0.39 -11.83 -18.80
N ASN A 304 -0.50 -13.16 -18.81
CA ASN A 304 -1.48 -13.87 -19.65
C ASN A 304 -2.92 -13.64 -19.16
N MET A 305 -3.11 -13.48 -17.85
CA MET A 305 -4.42 -13.15 -17.27
C MET A 305 -4.83 -11.71 -17.64
N LEU A 306 -3.91 -10.76 -17.56
CA LEU A 306 -4.14 -9.38 -17.99
C LEU A 306 -4.39 -9.29 -19.51
N ASP A 307 -3.65 -10.06 -20.31
CA ASP A 307 -3.89 -10.19 -21.75
C ASP A 307 -5.29 -10.73 -22.06
N SER A 308 -5.72 -11.76 -21.32
CA SER A 308 -7.09 -12.29 -21.43
C SER A 308 -8.12 -11.23 -21.03
N ALA A 309 -7.86 -10.48 -19.94
CA ALA A 309 -8.72 -9.41 -19.49
C ALA A 309 -8.93 -8.34 -20.57
N ILE A 310 -7.83 -7.84 -21.15
CA ILE A 310 -7.84 -6.88 -22.25
C ILE A 310 -8.61 -7.44 -23.45
N THR A 311 -8.31 -8.67 -23.86
CA THR A 311 -8.92 -9.30 -25.04
C THR A 311 -10.44 -9.39 -24.91
N TYR A 312 -10.95 -9.76 -23.74
CA TYR A 312 -12.39 -9.89 -23.52
C TYR A 312 -13.09 -8.53 -23.40
N VAL A 313 -12.45 -7.50 -22.84
CA VAL A 313 -12.97 -6.13 -22.88
C VAL A 313 -13.05 -5.65 -24.33
N GLN A 314 -11.99 -5.80 -25.11
CA GLN A 314 -11.98 -5.42 -26.53
C GLN A 314 -13.06 -6.14 -27.33
N LEU A 315 -13.29 -7.44 -27.07
CA LEU A 315 -14.35 -8.21 -27.72
C LEU A 315 -15.75 -7.60 -27.47
N GLY A 316 -16.05 -7.20 -26.23
CA GLY A 316 -17.34 -6.58 -25.89
C GLY A 316 -17.51 -5.19 -26.48
N LEU A 317 -16.46 -4.35 -26.42
CA LEU A 317 -16.49 -3.02 -27.03
C LEU A 317 -16.67 -3.12 -28.56
N GLN A 318 -16.00 -4.07 -29.20
CA GLN A 318 -16.14 -4.33 -30.63
C GLN A 318 -17.54 -4.84 -30.98
N TYR A 319 -18.16 -5.64 -30.09
CA TYR A 319 -19.54 -6.07 -30.25
C TYR A 319 -20.50 -4.86 -30.28
N GLY A 320 -20.40 -3.94 -29.32
CA GLY A 320 -21.21 -2.72 -29.30
C GLY A 320 -21.01 -1.83 -30.53
N ILE A 321 -19.76 -1.70 -31.03
CA ILE A 321 -19.49 -1.00 -32.30
C ILE A 321 -20.18 -1.70 -33.49
N ASN A 322 -20.11 -3.02 -33.56
CA ASN A 322 -20.73 -3.79 -34.64
C ASN A 322 -22.26 -3.70 -34.59
N GLU A 323 -22.82 -3.65 -33.39
CA GLU A 323 -24.26 -3.51 -33.19
C GLU A 323 -24.76 -2.12 -33.59
N ALA A 324 -24.01 -1.06 -33.24
CA ALA A 324 -24.29 0.31 -33.66
C ALA A 324 -24.46 0.46 -35.18
N ALA A 325 -23.73 -0.33 -35.97
CA ALA A 325 -23.85 -0.33 -37.43
C ALA A 325 -25.23 -0.81 -37.94
N ASN A 326 -26.00 -1.54 -37.12
CA ASN A 326 -27.34 -2.02 -37.44
C ASN A 326 -28.45 -1.06 -36.97
N GLY A 327 -28.10 0.04 -36.30
CA GLY A 327 -28.99 1.11 -35.85
C GLY A 327 -29.66 0.86 -34.50
N LEU A 328 -30.43 1.85 -34.03
CA LEU A 328 -31.06 1.87 -32.69
C LEU A 328 -32.04 0.72 -32.40
N ALA A 329 -32.53 0.02 -33.44
CA ALA A 329 -33.52 -1.03 -33.27
C ALA A 329 -32.95 -2.29 -32.60
N THR A 330 -31.65 -2.57 -32.78
CA THR A 330 -30.98 -3.69 -32.12
C THR A 330 -30.65 -3.34 -30.67
N GLN A 331 -30.28 -2.07 -30.42
CA GLN A 331 -29.82 -1.60 -29.11
C GLN A 331 -30.93 -1.06 -28.18
N MET A 332 -32.19 -1.15 -28.58
CA MET A 332 -33.31 -0.49 -27.89
C MET A 332 -33.46 -0.94 -26.42
N ASN A 333 -33.05 -2.18 -26.14
CA ASN A 333 -33.13 -2.76 -24.81
C ASN A 333 -31.79 -2.78 -24.07
N ASP A 334 -30.69 -2.36 -24.69
CA ASP A 334 -29.36 -2.47 -24.10
C ASP A 334 -29.20 -1.60 -22.86
N VAL A 335 -28.15 -1.91 -22.10
CA VAL A 335 -27.77 -1.14 -20.91
C VAL A 335 -27.32 0.27 -21.30
N TYR A 336 -26.67 0.41 -22.45
CA TYR A 336 -26.20 1.67 -23.01
C TYR A 336 -26.25 1.60 -24.54
N VAL A 337 -26.51 2.74 -25.19
CA VAL A 337 -26.58 2.84 -26.66
C VAL A 337 -25.26 3.36 -27.21
N VAL A 338 -24.70 2.64 -28.18
CA VAL A 338 -23.52 3.04 -28.95
C VAL A 338 -23.96 3.67 -30.27
N GLY A 339 -23.49 4.88 -30.55
CA GLY A 339 -23.89 5.61 -31.75
C GLY A 339 -23.24 6.99 -31.85
N ASN A 340 -23.43 7.67 -32.97
CA ASN A 340 -22.93 9.04 -33.16
C ASN A 340 -24.08 10.07 -33.21
N ASP A 341 -25.30 9.63 -32.87
CA ASP A 341 -26.51 10.42 -32.84
C ASP A 341 -26.83 10.94 -31.42
N GLU A 342 -27.84 11.81 -31.31
CA GLU A 342 -28.22 12.46 -30.04
C GLU A 342 -28.74 11.47 -28.98
N ASP A 343 -29.17 10.29 -29.40
CA ASP A 343 -29.72 9.24 -28.53
C ASP A 343 -28.63 8.26 -28.02
N ALA A 344 -27.37 8.44 -28.44
CA ALA A 344 -26.25 7.60 -28.00
C ALA A 344 -25.71 7.99 -26.62
N ASP A 345 -25.43 6.99 -25.78
CA ASP A 345 -24.75 7.17 -24.50
C ASP A 345 -23.23 7.27 -24.66
N VAL A 346 -22.68 6.63 -25.70
CA VAL A 346 -21.24 6.60 -26.01
C VAL A 346 -21.01 6.55 -27.52
N SER A 347 -19.96 7.23 -27.99
CA SER A 347 -19.62 7.23 -29.42
C SER A 347 -18.82 6.01 -29.85
N VAL A 348 -18.95 5.64 -31.12
CA VAL A 348 -18.11 4.60 -31.74
C VAL A 348 -16.62 4.99 -31.65
N SER A 349 -16.32 6.28 -31.80
CA SER A 349 -14.95 6.79 -31.70
C SER A 349 -14.37 6.63 -30.30
N ASP A 350 -15.16 6.84 -29.25
CA ASP A 350 -14.70 6.68 -27.87
C ASP A 350 -14.38 5.21 -27.57
N LEU A 351 -15.25 4.29 -28.01
CA LEU A 351 -14.99 2.85 -27.82
C LEU A 351 -13.75 2.39 -28.59
N GLN A 352 -13.54 2.87 -29.82
CA GLN A 352 -12.34 2.55 -30.60
C GLN A 352 -11.07 3.08 -29.91
N MET A 353 -11.10 4.31 -29.38
CA MET A 353 -9.98 4.88 -28.63
C MET A 353 -9.62 4.04 -27.40
N VAL A 354 -10.62 3.48 -26.70
CA VAL A 354 -10.39 2.55 -25.59
C VAL A 354 -9.76 1.25 -26.09
N ILE A 355 -10.27 0.65 -27.16
CA ILE A 355 -9.69 -0.58 -27.76
C ILE A 355 -8.22 -0.36 -28.13
N ASP A 356 -7.91 0.77 -28.75
CA ASP A 356 -6.56 1.11 -29.20
C ASP A 356 -5.62 1.34 -28.00
N SER A 357 -6.10 2.02 -26.96
CA SER A 357 -5.36 2.18 -25.69
C SER A 357 -5.08 0.84 -25.01
N LEU A 358 -6.03 -0.10 -25.05
CA LEU A 358 -5.85 -1.44 -24.49
C LEU A 358 -4.83 -2.27 -25.29
N ASN A 359 -4.76 -2.11 -26.61
CA ASN A 359 -3.74 -2.75 -27.44
C ASN A 359 -2.32 -2.32 -27.06
N PHE A 360 -2.14 -1.04 -26.71
CA PHE A 360 -0.87 -0.55 -26.18
C PHE A 360 -0.45 -1.31 -24.92
N PHE A 361 -1.33 -1.42 -23.91
CA PHE A 361 -1.02 -2.18 -22.70
C PHE A 361 -0.79 -3.68 -22.96
N LYS A 362 -1.52 -4.28 -23.89
CA LYS A 362 -1.31 -5.68 -24.30
C LYS A 362 0.09 -5.90 -24.86
N ASN A 363 0.58 -4.98 -25.69
CA ASN A 363 1.95 -5.03 -26.19
C ASN A 363 2.98 -4.89 -25.06
N ALA A 364 2.70 -4.04 -24.06
CA ALA A 364 3.54 -3.86 -22.86
C ALA A 364 3.77 -5.14 -22.04
N LEU A 365 2.76 -6.01 -22.00
CA LEU A 365 2.79 -7.24 -21.22
C LEU A 365 3.69 -8.31 -21.87
N HIS A 366 3.90 -8.24 -23.19
CA HIS A 366 4.59 -9.27 -23.95
C HIS A 366 5.83 -8.78 -24.71
N GLY A 367 6.14 -7.49 -24.62
CA GLY A 367 7.26 -6.86 -25.32
C GLY A 367 7.83 -5.67 -24.58
N ASP A 368 8.78 -5.02 -25.24
CA ASP A 368 9.42 -3.80 -24.76
C ASP A 368 8.60 -2.60 -25.25
N MET A 369 8.31 -1.66 -24.35
CA MET A 369 7.64 -0.41 -24.69
C MET A 369 8.42 0.80 -24.19
N GLU A 370 8.43 1.84 -25.02
CA GLU A 370 9.05 3.11 -24.68
C GLU A 370 8.01 4.03 -24.05
N PHE A 371 8.23 4.40 -22.79
CA PHE A 371 7.47 5.42 -22.09
C PHE A 371 8.24 6.74 -22.16
N LYS A 372 7.58 7.80 -22.65
CA LYS A 372 8.15 9.15 -22.67
C LYS A 372 7.71 9.89 -21.42
N LEU A 373 8.69 10.49 -20.74
CA LEU A 373 8.57 11.25 -19.51
C LEU A 373 9.30 12.58 -19.76
N GLY A 374 8.56 13.58 -20.24
CA GLY A 374 9.15 14.84 -20.74
C GLY A 374 10.06 14.60 -21.94
N GLU A 375 11.30 15.10 -21.86
CA GLU A 375 12.33 14.88 -22.89
C GLU A 375 13.04 13.52 -22.76
N ARG A 376 12.77 12.77 -21.69
CA ARG A 376 13.40 11.47 -21.43
C ARG A 376 12.48 10.33 -21.86
N SER A 377 13.09 9.20 -22.21
CA SER A 377 12.38 7.97 -22.55
C SER A 377 12.93 6.81 -21.75
N ILE A 378 12.06 5.95 -21.23
CA ILE A 378 12.43 4.72 -20.56
C ILE A 378 11.78 3.53 -21.27
N VAL A 379 12.57 2.51 -21.58
CA VAL A 379 12.05 1.26 -22.14
C VAL A 379 11.71 0.30 -21.01
N VAL A 380 10.48 -0.20 -21.00
CA VAL A 380 9.92 -1.06 -19.96
C VAL A 380 9.36 -2.34 -20.57
N ASN A 381 9.59 -3.46 -19.89
CA ASN A 381 8.97 -4.75 -20.18
C ASN A 381 8.18 -5.21 -18.93
N LEU A 382 6.86 -4.99 -18.93
CA LEU A 382 6.03 -5.28 -17.76
C LEU A 382 5.93 -6.78 -17.50
N GLY A 383 5.99 -7.61 -18.54
CA GLY A 383 5.99 -9.07 -18.39
C GLY A 383 7.19 -9.61 -17.62
N LYS A 384 8.34 -8.91 -17.65
CA LYS A 384 9.55 -9.27 -16.89
C LYS A 384 9.40 -9.02 -15.39
N PHE A 385 8.57 -8.05 -14.98
CA PHE A 385 8.31 -7.77 -13.57
C PHE A 385 7.74 -9.00 -12.86
N PHE A 386 6.79 -9.68 -13.51
CA PHE A 386 6.17 -10.90 -13.00
C PHE A 386 7.10 -12.14 -13.01
N LYS A 387 8.36 -11.98 -13.42
CA LYS A 387 9.41 -13.02 -13.29
C LYS A 387 10.32 -12.76 -12.08
N ILE A 388 10.16 -11.62 -11.40
CA ILE A 388 10.89 -11.30 -10.18
C ILE A 388 10.25 -12.04 -9.01
N THR A 389 10.95 -13.05 -8.51
CA THR A 389 10.49 -13.83 -7.34
C THR A 389 11.14 -13.38 -6.03
N ASN A 390 12.11 -12.48 -6.08
CA ASN A 390 12.75 -11.91 -4.90
C ASN A 390 13.15 -10.46 -5.20
N PHE A 391 12.37 -9.52 -4.66
CA PHE A 391 12.57 -8.08 -4.91
C PHE A 391 13.89 -7.58 -4.30
N LYS A 392 14.34 -8.17 -3.19
CA LYS A 392 15.58 -7.78 -2.50
C LYS A 392 16.84 -8.04 -3.33
N LYS A 393 16.78 -8.93 -4.33
CA LYS A 393 17.90 -9.16 -5.25
C LYS A 393 18.24 -7.97 -6.15
N TYR A 394 17.37 -6.97 -6.21
CA TYR A 394 17.56 -5.78 -7.04
C TYR A 394 17.86 -4.52 -6.22
N LEU A 395 17.89 -4.63 -4.89
CA LEU A 395 18.42 -3.57 -4.04
C LEU A 395 19.94 -3.43 -4.27
N PRO A 396 20.54 -2.26 -4.00
CA PRO A 396 21.99 -2.13 -3.98
C PRO A 396 22.64 -3.19 -3.11
N TYR A 397 23.88 -3.56 -3.38
CA TYR A 397 24.60 -4.46 -2.48
C TYR A 397 24.78 -3.80 -1.10
N TYR A 398 24.20 -4.39 -0.06
CA TYR A 398 24.32 -3.89 1.32
C TYR A 398 24.64 -5.02 2.30
N LYS A 399 25.09 -4.62 3.48
CA LYS A 399 25.18 -5.49 4.66
C LYS A 399 24.71 -4.75 5.90
N ILE A 400 23.82 -5.43 6.63
CA ILE A 400 23.30 -4.94 7.91
C ILE A 400 24.37 -5.14 8.97
N VAL A 401 24.57 -4.12 9.80
CA VAL A 401 25.48 -4.15 10.96
C VAL A 401 24.72 -4.71 12.16
N ASP A 402 25.38 -5.54 12.97
CA ASP A 402 24.81 -6.00 14.23
C ASP A 402 24.47 -4.79 15.11
N PRO A 403 23.25 -4.70 15.69
CA PRO A 403 22.89 -3.63 16.62
C PRO A 403 23.95 -3.35 17.70
N ALA A 404 24.66 -4.36 18.19
CA ALA A 404 25.72 -4.18 19.17
C ALA A 404 26.87 -3.27 18.71
N ASP A 405 27.04 -3.11 17.39
CA ASP A 405 28.14 -2.42 16.72
C ASP A 405 27.72 -1.12 16.01
N TRP A 406 26.45 -0.72 16.05
CA TRP A 406 25.95 0.47 15.33
C TRP A 406 26.63 1.80 15.66
N TYR A 407 27.18 1.92 16.86
CA TYR A 407 27.92 3.10 17.30
C TYR A 407 29.42 2.82 17.52
N LYS A 408 29.92 1.71 16.98
CA LYS A 408 31.35 1.41 16.89
C LYS A 408 31.82 1.75 15.51
N ASP A 409 33.05 2.23 15.41
CA ASP A 409 33.71 2.52 14.13
C ASP A 409 32.76 3.27 13.19
N LEU A 410 32.67 4.59 13.38
CA LEU A 410 31.74 5.50 12.68
C LEU A 410 32.46 6.23 11.54
N PRO A 411 32.80 5.57 10.42
CA PRO A 411 33.52 6.18 9.32
C PRO A 411 32.69 7.29 8.67
N GLY A 412 33.38 8.31 8.16
CA GLY A 412 32.76 9.54 7.70
C GLY A 412 32.51 10.57 8.82
N SER A 413 32.59 10.17 10.08
CA SER A 413 32.60 11.12 11.21
C SER A 413 33.98 11.78 11.38
N PHE A 414 34.00 12.92 12.06
CA PHE A 414 35.20 13.71 12.34
C PHE A 414 35.16 14.29 13.75
N TRP A 415 36.32 14.65 14.28
CA TRP A 415 36.45 15.22 15.63
C TRP A 415 36.47 16.74 15.56
N GLU A 416 35.50 17.40 16.19
CA GLU A 416 35.37 18.85 16.20
C GLU A 416 34.92 19.39 17.57
N GLU A 417 35.16 20.67 17.82
CA GLU A 417 34.65 21.40 18.98
C GLU A 417 33.13 21.62 18.90
N GLY A 418 32.49 21.85 20.05
CA GLY A 418 31.05 22.13 20.16
C GLY A 418 30.20 20.87 20.34
N LEU A 419 29.22 20.96 21.24
CA LEU A 419 28.28 19.89 21.55
C LEU A 419 26.91 20.30 21.01
N ASP A 420 26.60 19.88 19.79
CA ASP A 420 25.39 20.23 19.04
C ASP A 420 24.69 18.99 18.47
N GLY A 421 23.54 19.16 17.82
CA GLY A 421 22.73 18.07 17.26
C GLY A 421 23.41 17.20 16.18
N ASN A 422 24.61 17.55 15.72
CA ASN A 422 25.40 16.74 14.80
C ASN A 422 26.49 15.93 15.53
N SER A 423 26.56 16.01 16.86
CA SER A 423 27.52 15.31 17.71
C SER A 423 26.94 14.04 18.32
N PHE A 424 27.65 12.91 18.18
CA PHE A 424 27.28 11.67 18.87
C PHE A 424 27.32 11.81 20.40
N GLY A 425 28.15 12.74 20.91
CA GLY A 425 28.17 13.09 22.32
C GLY A 425 26.89 13.80 22.78
N ALA A 426 26.26 14.59 21.88
CA ALA A 426 24.98 15.23 22.16
C ALA A 426 23.86 14.20 22.21
N SER A 427 23.79 13.29 21.21
CA SER A 427 22.80 12.21 21.21
C SER A 427 22.91 11.30 22.44
N GLU A 428 24.15 11.01 22.89
CA GLU A 428 24.37 10.25 24.13
C GLU A 428 23.87 11.02 25.35
N LEU A 429 24.10 12.34 25.42
CA LEU A 429 23.67 13.18 26.53
C LEU A 429 22.15 13.36 26.57
N GLU A 430 21.51 13.64 25.44
CA GLU A 430 20.06 13.71 25.25
C GLU A 430 19.39 12.46 25.81
N PHE A 431 19.86 11.29 25.38
CA PHE A 431 19.39 10.01 25.84
C PHE A 431 19.55 9.82 27.36
N MET A 432 20.73 10.14 27.90
CA MET A 432 20.98 10.05 29.34
C MET A 432 20.04 10.96 30.13
N ALA A 433 19.66 12.12 29.59
CA ALA A 433 18.73 13.05 30.21
C ALA A 433 17.28 12.54 30.16
N GLU A 434 16.79 12.04 29.01
CA GLU A 434 15.45 11.44 28.84
C GLU A 434 15.18 10.32 29.85
N ASN A 435 16.19 9.48 30.09
CA ASN A 435 16.12 8.37 31.03
C ASN A 435 16.27 8.76 32.51
N ASN A 436 16.52 10.05 32.78
CA ASN A 436 16.85 10.55 34.11
C ASN A 436 15.94 11.67 34.61
N VAL A 437 14.69 11.67 34.16
CA VAL A 437 13.66 12.62 34.58
C VAL A 437 13.13 12.27 35.98
N ALA A 438 13.02 13.25 36.88
CA ALA A 438 12.41 13.08 38.20
C ALA A 438 10.90 12.82 38.10
N SER A 439 10.29 12.25 39.14
CA SER A 439 8.87 11.89 39.16
C SER A 439 7.99 13.03 38.66
N THR A 440 7.14 12.74 37.69
CA THR A 440 6.28 13.70 37.00
C THR A 440 4.97 13.82 37.75
N SER A 441 4.32 14.99 37.75
CA SER A 441 3.01 15.19 38.40
C SER A 441 1.83 14.54 37.64
N GLY A 442 2.08 13.51 36.83
CA GLY A 442 1.11 12.81 35.98
C GLY A 442 1.75 11.78 35.05
N PRO A 443 0.96 10.92 34.38
CA PRO A 443 1.47 9.99 33.37
C PRO A 443 1.96 10.76 32.14
N ILE A 444 3.25 10.63 31.86
CA ILE A 444 3.88 11.12 30.63
C ILE A 444 3.77 10.05 29.56
N ASP A 445 3.39 10.44 28.34
CA ASP A 445 3.29 9.57 27.18
C ASP A 445 4.52 9.69 26.26
N SER A 446 5.14 10.87 26.19
CA SER A 446 6.36 11.10 25.41
C SER A 446 7.35 12.02 26.10
N ARG A 447 8.63 11.76 25.85
CA ARG A 447 9.76 12.58 26.30
C ARG A 447 10.73 12.67 25.15
N SER A 448 11.23 13.86 24.87
CA SER A 448 12.33 14.05 23.95
C SER A 448 13.30 15.08 24.49
N ALA A 449 14.59 14.83 24.29
CA ALA A 449 15.66 15.77 24.50
C ALA A 449 16.29 16.08 23.14
N TYR A 450 16.67 17.33 22.92
CA TYR A 450 17.50 17.70 21.78
C TYR A 450 18.44 18.84 22.17
N ILE A 451 19.66 18.81 21.63
CA ILE A 451 20.69 19.82 21.85
C ILE A 451 20.86 20.63 20.57
N VAL A 452 20.74 21.94 20.74
CA VAL A 452 20.96 22.92 19.68
C VAL A 452 22.17 23.79 20.01
N ASP A 453 22.77 24.36 18.98
CA ASP A 453 23.76 25.40 19.18
C ASP A 453 23.05 26.65 19.74
N LYS A 454 23.51 27.08 20.92
CA LYS A 454 22.90 28.17 21.68
C LYS A 454 22.88 29.48 20.88
N LYS A 455 23.82 29.67 19.95
CA LYS A 455 23.90 30.88 19.10
C LYS A 455 22.68 31.08 18.20
N TYR A 456 21.93 30.01 17.89
CA TYR A 456 20.71 30.13 17.08
C TYR A 456 19.56 30.77 17.84
N TYR A 457 19.61 30.74 19.17
CA TYR A 457 18.54 31.22 20.04
C TYR A 457 18.94 32.46 20.87
N PHE A 458 20.24 32.67 21.07
CA PHE A 458 20.77 33.75 21.88
C PHE A 458 21.98 34.39 21.19
N ASP A 459 22.01 35.72 21.09
CA ASP A 459 23.12 36.55 20.55
C ASP A 459 24.41 36.49 21.42
N ASP A 460 24.57 35.47 22.27
CA ASP A 460 25.62 35.38 23.28
C ASP A 460 26.67 34.30 22.90
N GLU A 461 27.94 34.69 22.81
CA GLU A 461 29.05 33.87 22.27
C GLU A 461 29.55 32.77 23.24
N ALA A 462 28.90 32.55 24.39
CA ALA A 462 29.56 32.00 25.57
C ALA A 462 29.08 30.63 26.12
N ALA A 463 28.42 29.74 25.35
CA ALA A 463 28.16 28.39 25.84
C ALA A 463 28.21 27.27 24.80
N ASP A 464 28.64 26.09 25.26
CA ASP A 464 28.99 24.91 24.47
C ASP A 464 27.79 24.11 23.90
N GLY A 465 26.55 24.48 24.26
CA GLY A 465 25.29 23.91 23.74
C GLY A 465 24.07 24.27 24.60
N LEU A 466 22.86 24.17 24.05
CA LEU A 466 21.58 24.32 24.74
C LEU A 466 20.77 23.03 24.63
N MET A 467 20.44 22.40 25.76
CA MET A 467 19.58 21.21 25.77
C MET A 467 18.13 21.61 26.07
N VAL A 468 17.20 21.19 25.22
CA VAL A 468 15.77 21.36 25.43
C VAL A 468 15.13 19.99 25.68
N MET A 469 14.39 19.89 26.79
CA MET A 469 13.56 18.73 27.13
C MET A 469 12.11 19.05 26.85
N VAL A 470 11.42 18.23 26.06
CA VAL A 470 9.99 18.34 25.76
C VAL A 470 9.24 17.16 26.39
N TYR A 471 8.10 17.43 27.02
CA TYR A 471 7.29 16.45 27.71
C TYR A 471 5.84 16.47 27.21
N GLY A 472 5.34 15.33 26.72
CA GLY A 472 3.93 15.14 26.36
C GLY A 472 3.14 14.40 27.45
N TYR A 473 1.99 14.93 27.85
CA TYR A 473 1.11 14.27 28.83
C TYR A 473 0.05 13.40 28.16
N LEU A 474 -0.15 12.19 28.68
CA LEU A 474 -1.12 11.21 28.18
C LEU A 474 -2.53 11.80 28.07
N GLY A 475 -3.10 11.82 26.87
CA GLY A 475 -4.47 12.29 26.61
C GLY A 475 -4.64 13.82 26.58
N SER A 476 -3.55 14.59 26.44
CA SER A 476 -3.60 16.05 26.28
C SER A 476 -2.72 16.53 25.12
N TYR A 477 -3.09 17.65 24.50
CA TYR A 477 -2.23 18.39 23.55
C TYR A 477 -1.25 19.35 24.26
N THR A 478 -1.05 19.18 25.56
CA THR A 478 -0.21 20.08 26.36
C THR A 478 1.22 19.54 26.40
N TYR A 479 2.15 20.36 25.91
CA TYR A 479 3.59 20.13 26.01
C TYR A 479 4.16 21.02 27.12
N ALA A 480 5.15 20.50 27.83
CA ALA A 480 5.96 21.28 28.75
C ALA A 480 7.42 21.19 28.32
N ASP A 481 8.11 22.33 28.33
CA ASP A 481 9.50 22.40 27.91
C ASP A 481 10.38 22.86 29.07
N ALA A 482 11.60 22.32 29.14
CA ALA A 482 12.64 22.78 30.07
C ALA A 482 13.97 22.89 29.33
N ALA A 483 14.62 24.04 29.45
CA ALA A 483 15.90 24.30 28.81
C ALA A 483 17.04 24.28 29.83
N TYR A 484 18.18 23.72 29.43
CA TYR A 484 19.37 23.59 30.25
C TYR A 484 20.58 24.10 29.50
N ASP A 485 21.34 24.99 30.15
CA ASP A 485 22.68 25.34 29.72
C ASP A 485 23.59 24.11 29.85
N VAL A 486 24.30 23.79 28.77
CA VAL A 486 25.22 22.66 28.71
C VAL A 486 26.65 23.18 28.84
N VAL A 487 27.36 22.75 29.88
CA VAL A 487 28.74 23.15 30.14
C VAL A 487 29.64 21.92 30.16
N ALA A 488 30.58 21.84 29.22
CA ALA A 488 31.54 20.73 29.14
C ALA A 488 32.87 21.11 29.82
N ASN A 489 33.37 20.24 30.69
CA ASN A 489 34.71 20.35 31.26
C ASN A 489 35.45 19.01 31.05
N GLY A 490 36.24 18.94 29.99
CA GLY A 490 36.65 17.64 29.46
C GLY A 490 35.43 16.89 28.90
N CYS A 491 35.31 15.60 29.19
CA CYS A 491 34.14 14.80 28.80
C CYS A 491 33.05 14.74 29.89
N ASP A 492 33.24 15.46 31.00
CA ASP A 492 32.22 15.64 32.01
C ASP A 492 31.36 16.86 31.67
N VAL A 493 30.05 16.67 31.58
CA VAL A 493 29.08 17.70 31.23
C VAL A 493 28.20 18.02 32.44
N THR A 494 28.01 19.31 32.71
CA THR A 494 27.06 19.79 33.72
C THR A 494 25.93 20.56 33.03
N LEU A 495 24.71 20.27 33.44
CA LEU A 495 23.48 20.92 33.00
C LEU A 495 23.02 21.92 34.05
N SER A 496 22.72 23.15 33.64
CA SER A 496 22.14 24.16 34.53
C SER A 496 20.78 24.58 34.00
N LEU A 497 19.72 24.41 34.78
CA LEU A 497 18.37 24.81 34.38
C LEU A 497 18.37 26.33 34.08
N MET A 498 17.85 26.69 32.92
CA MET A 498 17.69 28.09 32.55
C MET A 498 16.38 28.63 33.06
N ASP A 499 16.42 29.78 33.72
CA ASP A 499 15.22 30.49 34.21
C ASP A 499 14.40 31.12 33.07
N TYR A 500 14.92 31.16 31.84
CA TYR A 500 14.30 31.85 30.72
C TYR A 500 14.55 31.12 29.38
N TYR A 501 13.68 30.16 29.06
CA TYR A 501 13.45 29.70 27.69
C TYR A 501 11.94 29.59 27.48
N VAL A 502 11.39 30.37 26.56
CA VAL A 502 9.96 30.33 26.20
C VAL A 502 9.82 30.31 24.68
N PRO A 503 9.52 29.13 24.10
CA PRO A 503 8.70 29.06 22.92
C PRO A 503 7.39 28.32 23.28
N SER A 504 6.34 29.12 23.50
CA SER A 504 4.91 28.75 23.43
C SER A 504 4.14 28.27 24.69
N TYR A 505 3.20 29.15 25.08
CA TYR A 505 1.81 28.94 25.51
C TYR A 505 1.39 28.11 26.73
N TYR A 506 2.22 27.27 27.35
CA TYR A 506 1.78 26.48 28.51
C TYR A 506 2.73 26.61 29.71
N GLU A 507 2.18 27.06 30.84
CA GLU A 507 2.91 27.28 32.09
C GLU A 507 3.70 26.03 32.50
N MET A 508 5.01 26.19 32.74
CA MET A 508 5.82 25.19 33.44
C MET A 508 5.14 24.85 34.77
N LYS A 509 4.63 23.63 34.92
CA LYS A 509 4.32 23.10 36.25
C LYS A 509 5.64 22.76 36.92
N ASP A 510 5.84 23.26 38.15
CA ASP A 510 7.00 23.13 39.07
C ASP A 510 7.53 21.68 39.35
N SER A 511 7.38 20.71 38.45
CA SER A 511 7.62 19.28 38.73
C SER A 511 8.40 18.51 37.65
N LEU A 512 8.98 19.19 36.67
CA LEU A 512 9.80 18.53 35.62
C LEU A 512 11.25 18.95 35.74
N ILE A 513 11.99 18.22 36.58
CA ILE A 513 13.40 18.44 36.86
C ILE A 513 14.16 17.13 36.61
N LEU A 514 15.33 17.18 35.99
CA LEU A 514 16.23 16.03 35.90
C LEU A 514 16.72 15.63 37.30
N LYS A 515 16.82 14.31 37.60
CA LYS A 515 17.34 13.85 38.90
C LYS A 515 18.84 14.08 39.05
N LYS A 516 19.56 14.18 37.93
CA LYS A 516 21.00 14.44 37.87
C LYS A 516 21.25 15.52 36.82
N TYR A 517 22.21 16.36 37.13
CA TYR A 517 22.64 17.48 36.28
C TYR A 517 24.08 17.32 35.81
N ALA A 518 24.69 16.16 36.04
CA ALA A 518 26.07 15.91 35.67
C ALA A 518 26.17 14.57 34.96
N TYR A 519 26.83 14.53 33.81
CA TYR A 519 26.96 13.36 32.95
C TYR A 519 28.41 13.24 32.49
N THR A 520 28.81 12.04 32.10
CA THR A 520 30.13 11.82 31.50
C THR A 520 29.86 11.20 30.14
N ILE A 521 30.26 11.90 29.09
CA ILE A 521 30.17 11.41 27.70
C ILE A 521 31.25 10.35 27.51
N SER A 522 30.88 9.26 26.83
CA SER A 522 31.75 8.12 26.61
C SER A 522 32.98 8.51 25.77
N PRO A 523 34.16 7.90 26.03
CA PRO A 523 35.40 8.23 25.32
C PRO A 523 35.34 7.92 23.82
N GLU A 524 34.37 7.13 23.38
CA GLU A 524 34.05 6.88 21.98
C GLU A 524 33.52 8.12 21.25
N PHE A 525 32.86 9.05 21.96
CA PHE A 525 32.23 10.24 21.39
C PHE A 525 32.80 11.57 21.91
N CYS A 526 33.66 11.51 22.93
CA CYS A 526 34.35 12.68 23.46
C CYS A 526 35.83 12.37 23.73
N LYS A 527 36.71 13.32 23.39
CA LYS A 527 38.12 13.29 23.80
C LYS A 527 38.63 14.69 24.11
N VAL A 528 39.68 14.75 24.93
CA VAL A 528 40.47 15.97 25.11
C VAL A 528 41.75 15.83 24.31
N GLU A 529 41.93 16.69 23.31
CA GLU A 529 43.11 16.73 22.44
C GLU A 529 43.74 18.11 22.55
N ASP A 530 45.01 18.18 22.94
CA ASP A 530 45.75 19.44 23.16
C ASP A 530 45.07 20.46 24.11
N GLY A 531 44.31 19.95 25.09
CA GLY A 531 43.58 20.76 26.07
C GLY A 531 42.22 21.27 25.57
N VAL A 532 41.84 20.92 24.35
CA VAL A 532 40.54 21.26 23.74
C VAL A 532 39.63 20.04 23.78
N VAL A 533 38.37 20.23 24.17
CA VAL A 533 37.35 19.18 24.14
C VAL A 533 36.84 19.03 22.71
N LYS A 534 36.91 17.81 22.17
CA LYS A 534 36.38 17.47 20.86
C LYS A 534 35.34 16.38 20.98
N PHE A 535 34.29 16.51 20.20
CA PHE A 535 33.23 15.52 20.08
C PHE A 535 33.25 14.89 18.69
N LEU A 536 32.79 13.65 18.60
CA LEU A 536 32.66 12.95 17.34
C LEU A 536 31.40 13.43 16.63
N LYS A 537 31.55 14.03 15.45
CA LYS A 537 30.46 14.67 14.68
C LYS A 537 30.29 14.07 13.29
N THR A 538 29.11 14.28 12.73
CA THR A 538 28.76 14.03 11.32
C THR A 538 28.48 15.35 10.58
N ARG A 539 28.49 15.35 9.24
CA ARG A 539 28.08 16.55 8.47
C ARG A 539 26.58 16.82 8.61
N GLY A 540 25.78 15.76 8.56
CA GLY A 540 24.34 15.80 8.83
C GLY A 540 23.99 15.41 10.27
N SER A 541 22.72 15.11 10.50
CA SER A 541 22.23 14.60 11.78
C SER A 541 22.92 13.28 12.15
N THR A 542 23.19 13.09 13.43
CA THR A 542 23.76 11.83 13.93
C THR A 542 22.82 10.65 13.67
N ARG A 543 23.34 9.58 13.05
CA ARG A 543 22.59 8.35 12.82
C ARG A 543 23.46 7.14 13.18
N PRO A 544 22.90 6.07 13.75
CA PRO A 544 23.63 4.82 13.91
C PRO A 544 24.08 4.27 12.55
N ASN A 545 25.23 3.60 12.52
CA ASN A 545 25.73 2.88 11.35
C ASN A 545 24.98 1.54 11.21
N MET A 546 23.70 1.59 10.83
CA MET A 546 22.81 0.42 10.79
C MET A 546 23.13 -0.56 9.66
N PHE A 547 23.65 -0.05 8.55
CA PHE A 547 24.08 -0.83 7.41
C PHE A 547 25.17 -0.09 6.63
N TYR A 548 25.84 -0.80 5.73
CA TYR A 548 26.73 -0.19 4.74
C TYR A 548 26.51 -0.82 3.37
N PHE A 549 26.77 -0.04 2.33
CA PHE A 549 26.87 -0.52 0.96
C PHE A 549 28.16 -1.28 0.73
N THR A 550 28.10 -2.19 -0.23
CA THR A 550 29.22 -3.04 -0.62
C THR A 550 29.38 -3.09 -2.13
N ASP A 551 30.54 -3.58 -2.59
CA ASP A 551 30.70 -4.04 -3.96
C ASP A 551 30.14 -5.46 -4.14
N ALA A 552 30.16 -5.98 -5.38
CA ALA A 552 29.71 -7.33 -5.68
C ALA A 552 30.53 -8.45 -4.98
N LYS A 553 31.70 -8.13 -4.40
CA LYS A 553 32.54 -9.06 -3.63
C LYS A 553 32.28 -8.96 -2.12
N GLY A 554 31.37 -8.07 -1.69
CA GLY A 554 31.05 -7.80 -0.29
C GLY A 554 32.04 -6.88 0.42
N ASN A 555 32.96 -6.22 -0.30
CA ASN A 555 33.82 -5.20 0.29
C ASN A 555 33.01 -3.94 0.54
N LYS A 556 33.15 -3.33 1.72
CA LYS A 556 32.48 -2.08 2.04
C LYS A 556 32.86 -0.97 1.05
N THR A 557 31.86 -0.25 0.54
CA THR A 557 32.03 0.93 -0.33
C THR A 557 31.75 2.22 0.44
N ALA A 558 30.58 2.32 1.10
CA ALA A 558 30.21 3.45 1.96
C ALA A 558 29.25 2.99 3.06
N SER A 559 29.42 3.52 4.27
CA SER A 559 28.42 3.45 5.34
C SER A 559 27.36 4.52 5.18
N VAL A 560 26.23 4.38 5.88
CA VAL A 560 25.18 5.41 5.91
C VAL A 560 25.71 6.77 6.33
N ILE A 561 26.66 6.81 7.28
CA ILE A 561 27.25 8.07 7.77
C ILE A 561 28.15 8.71 6.72
N GLU A 562 28.85 7.91 5.91
CA GLU A 562 29.66 8.44 4.82
C GLU A 562 28.81 9.06 3.70
N LEU A 563 27.51 8.72 3.60
CA LEU A 563 26.65 9.28 2.56
C LEU A 563 26.47 10.79 2.71
N ASP A 564 26.42 11.31 3.94
CA ASP A 564 26.31 12.74 4.22
C ASP A 564 27.56 13.54 3.78
N ASN A 565 28.64 12.86 3.40
CA ASN A 565 29.86 13.47 2.91
C ASN A 565 29.95 13.55 1.38
N PHE A 566 29.01 12.94 0.65
CA PHE A 566 28.96 13.02 -0.80
C PHE A 566 28.05 14.17 -1.22
N ASP A 567 28.59 15.07 -2.04
CA ASP A 567 27.94 16.32 -2.43
C ASP A 567 27.33 16.23 -3.85
N SER A 568 27.39 15.05 -4.49
CA SER A 568 26.90 14.83 -5.86
C SER A 568 26.40 13.41 -6.15
N VAL A 569 25.52 13.31 -7.15
CA VAL A 569 25.01 12.03 -7.69
C VAL A 569 26.15 11.17 -8.25
N GLU A 570 27.16 11.79 -8.86
CA GLU A 570 28.35 11.11 -9.40
C GLU A 570 29.20 10.41 -8.33
N GLU A 571 29.24 10.96 -7.12
CA GLU A 571 29.91 10.34 -5.98
C GLU A 571 29.08 9.17 -5.44
N LEU A 572 27.77 9.36 -5.27
CA LEU A 572 26.85 8.29 -4.85
C LEU A 572 26.89 7.08 -5.80
N LYS A 573 26.96 7.33 -7.11
CA LYS A 573 27.10 6.31 -8.15
C LYS A 573 28.32 5.42 -8.01
N GLN A 574 29.41 5.92 -7.43
CA GLN A 574 30.64 5.14 -7.24
C GLN A 574 30.57 4.21 -6.03
N VAL A 575 29.68 4.48 -5.07
CA VAL A 575 29.62 3.78 -3.79
C VAL A 575 28.34 2.95 -3.62
N ILE A 576 27.24 3.31 -4.28
CA ILE A 576 25.98 2.57 -4.28
C ILE A 576 25.91 1.75 -5.56
N ILE A 577 26.17 0.45 -5.45
CA ILE A 577 26.30 -0.44 -6.59
C ILE A 577 25.10 -1.38 -6.63
N PHE A 578 24.36 -1.34 -7.74
CA PHE A 578 23.25 -2.25 -7.99
C PHE A 578 23.74 -3.56 -8.63
N PRO A 579 23.20 -4.73 -8.22
CA PRO A 579 23.51 -6.01 -8.83
C PRO A 579 23.04 -6.10 -10.29
N ASP A 580 21.91 -5.47 -10.60
CA ASP A 580 21.32 -5.43 -11.93
C ASP A 580 20.46 -4.17 -12.08
N VAL A 581 20.99 -3.17 -12.78
CA VAL A 581 20.31 -1.89 -13.07
C VAL A 581 19.12 -2.04 -14.02
N THR A 582 18.99 -3.18 -14.71
CA THR A 582 17.83 -3.48 -15.57
C THR A 582 16.66 -4.05 -14.79
N PHE A 583 16.84 -4.32 -13.49
CA PHE A 583 15.84 -4.95 -12.62
C PHE A 583 15.26 -6.24 -13.23
N GLY A 584 16.12 -7.18 -13.61
CA GLY A 584 15.70 -8.46 -14.19
C GLY A 584 15.24 -8.35 -15.64
N GLY A 585 15.66 -7.28 -16.33
CA GLY A 585 15.19 -6.93 -17.66
C GLY A 585 13.82 -6.28 -17.70
N VAL A 586 13.29 -5.79 -16.57
CA VAL A 586 12.12 -4.88 -16.56
C VAL A 586 12.45 -3.60 -17.29
N PHE A 587 13.68 -3.10 -17.16
CA PHE A 587 14.20 -1.97 -17.91
C PHE A 587 15.34 -2.44 -18.82
N PRO A 588 15.04 -3.11 -19.95
CA PRO A 588 16.02 -3.89 -20.72
C PRO A 588 17.17 -3.07 -21.32
N LYS A 589 17.02 -1.75 -21.45
CA LYS A 589 18.06 -0.85 -21.97
C LYS A 589 18.73 -0.02 -20.89
N MET A 590 18.29 -0.11 -19.62
CA MET A 590 18.79 0.71 -18.53
C MET A 590 20.27 0.45 -18.30
N THR A 591 21.05 1.52 -18.33
CA THR A 591 22.45 1.56 -17.93
C THR A 591 22.60 2.14 -16.53
N THR A 592 23.77 1.98 -15.93
CA THR A 592 24.08 2.63 -14.64
C THR A 592 23.99 4.14 -14.76
N ASP A 593 24.45 4.71 -15.87
CA ASP A 593 24.42 6.16 -16.11
C ASP A 593 22.96 6.65 -16.16
N GLU A 594 22.12 6.00 -16.96
CA GLU A 594 20.70 6.37 -17.06
C GLU A 594 19.96 6.22 -15.72
N LEU A 595 20.22 5.17 -14.94
CA LEU A 595 19.61 5.01 -13.61
C LEU A 595 19.95 6.18 -12.70
N TRP A 596 21.21 6.60 -12.66
CA TRP A 596 21.64 7.71 -11.82
C TRP A 596 21.21 9.07 -12.36
N ASP A 597 21.10 9.23 -13.69
CA ASP A 597 20.48 10.41 -14.29
C ASP A 597 19.01 10.55 -13.86
N TRP A 598 18.28 9.42 -13.76
CA TRP A 598 16.92 9.38 -13.22
C TRP A 598 16.89 9.75 -11.74
N VAL A 599 17.76 9.15 -10.91
CA VAL A 599 17.86 9.49 -9.47
C VAL A 599 18.16 10.98 -9.28
N GLY A 600 19.12 11.53 -10.04
CA GLY A 600 19.47 12.94 -9.97
C GLY A 600 18.31 13.86 -10.31
N ALA A 601 17.53 13.54 -11.35
CA ALA A 601 16.34 14.34 -11.70
C ALA A 601 15.28 14.36 -10.58
N PHE A 602 15.06 13.22 -9.90
CA PHE A 602 14.15 13.20 -8.75
C PHE A 602 14.68 13.98 -7.56
N MET A 603 16.00 14.03 -7.36
CA MET A 603 16.61 14.83 -6.29
C MET A 603 16.59 16.32 -6.59
N GLU A 604 16.72 16.73 -7.86
CA GLU A 604 16.64 18.14 -8.29
C GLU A 604 15.19 18.69 -8.26
N ASP A 605 14.18 17.85 -8.51
CA ASP A 605 12.77 18.25 -8.45
C ASP A 605 12.29 18.56 -7.01
N ASP A 606 12.96 18.02 -5.98
CA ASP A 606 12.67 18.32 -4.56
C ASP A 606 13.27 19.68 -4.10
N ASP A 607 14.22 20.26 -4.86
CA ASP A 607 14.82 21.58 -4.55
C ASP A 607 13.98 22.76 -5.09
N TYR A 608 12.85 22.49 -5.77
CA TYR A 608 11.91 23.49 -6.26
C TYR A 608 10.54 23.34 -5.58
N ASP A 609 10.37 23.93 -4.38
CA ASP A 609 9.12 24.55 -3.85
C ASP A 609 9.04 24.62 -2.29
N ASP A 610 10.15 24.63 -1.55
CA ASP A 610 10.08 24.76 -0.07
C ASP A 610 10.03 26.23 0.46
N ASP A 611 10.13 27.24 -0.42
CA ASP A 611 10.15 28.64 0.02
C ASP A 611 8.77 29.32 0.10
N ASP A 612 7.68 28.73 -0.42
CA ASP A 612 6.35 29.39 -0.41
C ASP A 612 5.16 28.51 0.06
N TYR A 613 5.32 27.21 0.31
CA TYR A 613 4.18 26.31 0.59
C TYR A 613 3.84 26.05 2.07
N TYR A 614 4.65 26.54 3.02
CA TYR A 614 4.42 26.29 4.46
C TYR A 614 3.49 27.30 5.15
N TYR A 615 3.12 28.41 4.49
CA TYR A 615 2.35 29.49 5.12
C TYR A 615 0.84 29.50 4.84
N ASP A 616 0.33 28.74 3.85
CA ASP A 616 -1.08 28.87 3.41
C ASP A 616 -2.01 27.72 3.86
N TYR A 617 -1.49 26.64 4.46
CA TYR A 617 -2.32 25.51 4.90
C TYR A 617 -2.99 25.72 6.28
N TYR A 618 -2.66 26.79 7.00
CA TYR A 618 -3.27 27.11 8.32
C TYR A 618 -4.29 28.27 8.30
N GLN A 619 -4.62 28.86 7.14
CA GLN A 619 -5.61 29.95 7.07
C GLN A 619 -6.90 29.69 6.28
N SER A 620 -7.08 28.55 5.60
CA SER A 620 -8.32 28.28 4.84
C SER A 620 -9.35 27.38 5.56
N GLY A 621 -9.42 27.45 6.90
CA GLY A 621 -10.29 26.61 7.73
C GLY A 621 -11.19 27.32 8.73
N TYR A 622 -11.20 28.66 8.77
CA TYR A 622 -12.18 29.43 9.54
C TYR A 622 -13.18 30.08 8.58
N ASP A 623 -14.18 29.30 8.18
CA ASP A 623 -15.40 29.84 7.62
C ASP A 623 -16.16 30.56 8.75
N GLU A 624 -16.23 31.88 8.64
CA GLU A 624 -16.99 32.77 9.53
C GLU A 624 -18.48 32.45 9.41
N SER A 625 -19.00 31.56 10.26
CA SER A 625 -20.47 31.44 10.40
C SER A 625 -20.95 31.02 11.78
N TYR A 626 -20.43 31.60 12.86
CA TYR A 626 -21.19 31.63 14.13
C TYR A 626 -21.01 32.97 14.83
N GLY A 627 -21.96 33.86 14.58
CA GLY A 627 -22.13 35.07 15.36
C GLY A 627 -22.49 34.75 16.81
N TYR A 628 -21.70 35.28 17.73
CA TYR A 628 -22.14 35.58 19.08
C TYR A 628 -21.61 36.97 19.43
N ASP A 629 -22.54 37.93 19.41
CA ASP A 629 -22.40 39.24 20.04
C ASP A 629 -21.97 39.04 21.50
N TYR A 630 -20.85 39.64 21.89
CA TYR A 630 -20.64 40.11 23.24
C TYR A 630 -20.09 41.54 23.19
N ASP A 631 -21.02 42.47 23.44
CA ASP A 631 -20.75 43.86 23.78
C ASP A 631 -19.68 43.95 24.89
N TYR A 632 -18.69 44.78 24.65
CA TYR A 632 -17.84 45.34 25.69
C TYR A 632 -18.62 46.42 26.44
N ASP A 633 -18.77 46.26 27.75
CA ASP A 633 -18.87 47.40 28.65
C ASP A 633 -18.33 47.03 30.05
N TYR A 634 -17.22 47.70 30.39
CA TYR A 634 -16.51 47.86 31.67
C TYR A 634 -15.73 46.70 32.31
#